data_AF-A0A1E1WMS8-F1
#
_entry.id   AF-A0A1E1WMS8-F1
#
_cell.length_a   1.000
_cell.length_b   1.000
_cell.length_c   1.000
_cell.angle_alpha   90.00
_cell.angle_beta   90.00
_cell.angle_gamma   90.00
#
_symmetry.space_group_name_H-M   'P 1'
#
loop_
_entity.id
_entity.type
_entity.pdbx_description
1 polymer ?
#
loop_
_entity_poly.entity_id
_entity_poly.type
_entity_poly.pdbx_seq_one_letter_code
_entity_poly.pdbx_strand_id
1 'polypeptide(L)'
;LVPPLADVPKGDWRCPVCLAEEVSKPAEAFGFEQASREYTLQQFGEMADQFKSDYFNMPVHMVPTSTVEKEFWRVVSSIDEDVTVEYGADLHSMDHGSGFPTKSSAHLYPGEQQYAESSWNLNNLPVLEGSVLGHINADISGMKIPWLYVGMCFATFCWHNEDHWSYSINYLHWGEPKTWYGVPGSKAEQFEAAMKAEAPELFHLQPDLLHQLVTIMNPNILMKAGVPVYRMDQHAGEFVITFPRAYHAGFNQGYNFAEAVNFTPADWLKMGRECIHHYSTLRRYCVFSHDELVCKMALEADSLSLTVALAAYRDMRSMLHDERKLRKCLLDWGVTEAEREAFELLPDDERQCHLCKTTCFLSCVTCSCMPHVACLRHFMQLCTCPAQRHKLRYRYTLDELPTMLEKLKMKSDLFREWAEAVQNALDPDTPKTCDLDGLRAHWKRAHDLKMHKTELVRALETAIEDAEKCLSVIQQLDLNKMRTRTRHHDPKYRLTIHELTLFAQEIDGLACVLPEGSAVKEVLRQTAEFEAKAADMLNKDLDETDPATVRELEEVVELGSQLCIVLPQLPPLQARLQQVKFLEEVRTYKEECSTLTPEVIQRLLHDAENVLPHHKVETERAALTQLKAQVEEWETRAKAVLIDTSKPSRDNDDLEPQYSTLAELDALLAEGE
;
A
#
# COMPACT_ATOMS: atom_id res chain seq x y z
N LEU A 1 34.81 -65.38 -24.33
CA LEU A 1 33.68 -64.58 -24.88
C LEU A 1 33.29 -65.16 -26.21
N VAL A 2 31.99 -65.26 -26.46
CA VAL A 2 31.45 -65.68 -27.76
C VAL A 2 30.73 -64.46 -28.33
N PRO A 3 31.26 -63.79 -29.38
CA PRO A 3 32.52 -64.05 -30.08
C PRO A 3 33.77 -63.58 -29.30
N PRO A 4 34.99 -64.01 -29.70
CA PRO A 4 36.24 -63.55 -29.10
C PRO A 4 36.48 -62.06 -29.41
N LEU A 5 37.01 -61.31 -28.44
CA LEU A 5 37.46 -59.94 -28.68
C LEU A 5 38.68 -59.95 -29.60
N ALA A 6 38.69 -59.06 -30.59
CA ALA A 6 39.78 -58.95 -31.57
C ALA A 6 41.05 -58.35 -30.96
N ASP A 7 40.91 -57.53 -29.92
CA ASP A 7 42.00 -56.88 -29.18
C ASP A 7 41.69 -56.85 -27.68
N VAL A 8 42.75 -56.72 -26.86
CA VAL A 8 42.60 -56.51 -25.41
C VAL A 8 42.04 -55.10 -25.18
N PRO A 9 40.85 -54.97 -24.56
CA PRO A 9 40.25 -53.67 -24.28
C PRO A 9 41.16 -52.83 -23.38
N LYS A 10 41.27 -51.53 -23.67
CA LYS A 10 41.97 -50.60 -22.79
C LYS A 10 41.04 -50.19 -21.64
N GLY A 11 41.49 -50.36 -20.40
CA GLY A 11 40.72 -50.10 -19.19
C GLY A 11 40.07 -51.35 -18.61
N ASP A 12 39.24 -51.16 -17.59
CA ASP A 12 38.57 -52.22 -16.83
C ASP A 12 37.41 -52.82 -17.66
N TRP A 13 37.66 -53.94 -18.33
CA TRP A 13 36.65 -54.60 -19.16
C TRP A 13 35.79 -55.58 -18.34
N ARG A 14 34.47 -55.38 -18.35
CA ARG A 14 33.47 -56.27 -17.74
C ARG A 14 32.70 -57.00 -18.84
N CYS A 15 32.49 -58.31 -18.70
CA CYS A 15 31.70 -59.06 -19.67
C CYS A 15 30.20 -58.75 -19.58
N PRO A 16 29.37 -59.01 -20.60
CA PRO A 16 27.93 -58.70 -20.56
C PRO A 16 27.19 -59.32 -19.36
N VAL A 17 27.64 -60.48 -18.89
CA VAL A 17 27.07 -61.13 -17.69
C VAL A 17 27.51 -60.41 -16.41
N CYS A 18 28.77 -60.01 -16.29
CA CYS A 18 29.26 -59.22 -15.16
C CYS A 18 28.67 -57.81 -15.15
N LEU A 19 28.39 -57.24 -16.32
CA LEU A 19 27.74 -55.94 -16.46
C LEU A 19 26.26 -56.05 -16.07
N ALA A 20 25.57 -57.13 -16.46
CA ALA A 20 24.23 -57.42 -16.00
C ALA A 20 24.15 -57.69 -14.50
N GLU A 21 25.13 -58.40 -13.91
CA GLU A 21 25.23 -58.60 -12.46
C GLU A 21 25.43 -57.27 -11.72
N GLU A 22 26.30 -56.40 -12.21
CA GLU A 22 26.58 -55.11 -11.59
C GLU A 22 25.39 -54.14 -11.67
N VAL A 23 24.66 -54.15 -12.78
CA VAL A 23 23.42 -53.40 -12.97
C VAL A 23 22.23 -54.02 -12.21
N SER A 24 22.32 -55.31 -11.83
CA SER A 24 21.29 -56.03 -11.06
C SER A 24 21.46 -55.95 -9.54
N LYS A 25 22.60 -55.43 -9.05
CA LYS A 25 22.72 -55.03 -7.64
C LYS A 25 21.60 -54.03 -7.33
N PRO A 26 21.01 -54.04 -6.13
CA PRO A 26 20.14 -52.94 -5.72
C PRO A 26 20.96 -51.67 -5.95
N ALA A 27 20.48 -50.78 -6.83
CA ALA A 27 21.13 -49.50 -7.01
C ALA A 27 21.25 -48.89 -5.60
N GLU A 28 22.47 -48.75 -5.10
CA GLU A 28 22.73 -47.79 -4.03
C GLU A 28 22.06 -46.49 -4.50
N ALA A 29 21.28 -45.88 -3.61
CA ALA A 29 20.44 -44.75 -3.97
C ALA A 29 21.27 -43.75 -4.78
N PHE A 30 20.88 -43.56 -6.05
CA PHE A 30 21.57 -42.67 -6.98
C PHE A 30 21.54 -41.27 -6.35
N GLY A 31 22.66 -40.83 -5.79
CA GLY A 31 22.70 -39.67 -4.90
C GLY A 31 24.15 -39.32 -4.51
N PHE A 32 24.35 -38.12 -3.99
CA PHE A 32 25.68 -37.65 -3.58
C PHE A 32 26.17 -38.41 -2.34
N GLU A 33 27.44 -38.84 -2.34
CA GLU A 33 28.04 -39.51 -1.19
C GLU A 33 28.21 -38.54 -0.02
N GLN A 34 27.82 -38.97 1.18
CA GLN A 34 27.99 -38.16 2.39
C GLN A 34 29.45 -38.24 2.84
N ALA A 35 30.11 -37.08 2.94
CA ALA A 35 31.48 -37.00 3.44
C ALA A 35 31.58 -37.53 4.87
N SER A 36 32.58 -38.36 5.15
CA SER A 36 32.84 -38.90 6.50
C SER A 36 33.44 -37.88 7.47
N ARG A 37 33.82 -36.69 6.98
CA ARG A 37 34.51 -35.65 7.72
C ARG A 37 33.58 -34.47 7.96
N GLU A 38 33.48 -34.06 9.22
CA GLU A 38 32.80 -32.83 9.61
C GLU A 38 33.76 -31.63 9.51
N TYR A 39 33.23 -30.49 9.07
CA TYR A 39 33.98 -29.25 8.92
C TYR A 39 33.34 -28.12 9.73
N THR A 40 34.17 -27.22 10.26
CA THR A 40 33.69 -25.87 10.61
C THR A 40 33.60 -25.01 9.35
N LEU A 41 32.75 -23.98 9.34
CA LEU A 41 32.67 -23.04 8.20
C LEU A 41 34.04 -22.45 7.86
N GLN A 42 34.84 -22.10 8.86
CA GLN A 42 36.19 -21.58 8.64
C GLN A 42 37.10 -22.59 7.92
N GLN A 43 37.11 -23.85 8.37
CA GLN A 43 37.93 -24.90 7.75
C GLN A 43 37.49 -25.20 6.32
N PHE A 44 36.18 -25.19 6.07
CA PHE A 44 35.63 -25.39 4.73
C PHE A 44 36.02 -24.24 3.79
N GLY A 45 35.96 -22.99 4.26
CA GLY A 45 36.38 -21.82 3.50
C GLY A 45 37.86 -21.84 3.13
N GLU A 46 38.74 -22.18 4.08
CA GLU A 46 40.18 -22.33 3.82
C GLU A 46 40.46 -23.41 2.76
N MET A 47 39.76 -24.54 2.82
CA MET A 47 39.84 -25.61 1.82
C MET A 47 39.34 -25.15 0.44
N ALA A 48 38.17 -24.51 0.39
CA ALA A 48 37.53 -24.07 -0.84
C ALA A 48 38.36 -23.00 -1.57
N ASP A 49 38.91 -22.04 -0.83
CA ASP A 49 39.73 -20.97 -1.41
C ASP A 49 41.07 -21.51 -1.92
N GLN A 50 41.69 -22.44 -1.16
CA GLN A 50 42.93 -23.09 -1.58
C GLN A 50 42.70 -23.91 -2.87
N PHE A 51 41.62 -24.69 -2.94
CA PHE A 51 41.24 -25.45 -4.12
C PHE A 51 41.11 -24.55 -5.36
N LYS A 52 40.34 -23.46 -5.27
CA LYS A 52 40.11 -22.57 -6.42
C LYS A 52 41.38 -21.84 -6.83
N SER A 53 42.19 -21.39 -5.87
CA SER A 53 43.46 -20.72 -6.14
C SER A 53 44.45 -21.64 -6.86
N ASP A 54 44.56 -22.89 -6.41
CA ASP A 54 45.45 -23.88 -7.02
C ASP A 54 44.98 -24.32 -8.41
N TYR A 55 43.66 -24.47 -8.59
CA TYR A 55 43.07 -24.87 -9.87
C TYR A 55 43.29 -23.85 -10.98
N PHE A 56 43.09 -22.56 -10.69
CA PHE A 56 43.21 -21.48 -11.68
C PHE A 56 44.57 -20.76 -11.66
N ASN A 57 45.44 -21.08 -10.70
CA ASN A 57 46.70 -20.39 -10.44
C ASN A 57 46.55 -18.86 -10.30
N MET A 58 45.45 -18.43 -9.69
CA MET A 58 45.07 -17.04 -9.52
C MET A 58 44.41 -16.82 -8.15
N PRO A 59 44.52 -15.62 -7.55
CA PRO A 59 43.70 -15.29 -6.38
C PRO A 59 42.21 -15.51 -6.67
N VAL A 60 41.48 -16.10 -5.72
CA VAL A 60 40.10 -16.59 -5.91
C VAL A 60 39.12 -15.55 -6.49
N HIS A 61 39.23 -14.31 -6.03
CA HIS A 61 38.39 -13.18 -6.45
C HIS A 61 38.78 -12.55 -7.80
N MET A 62 39.94 -12.92 -8.35
CA MET A 62 40.42 -12.43 -9.65
C MET A 62 39.98 -13.33 -10.81
N VAL A 63 39.45 -14.53 -10.52
CA VAL A 63 38.97 -15.46 -11.54
C VAL A 63 37.59 -14.98 -12.04
N PRO A 64 37.44 -14.63 -13.34
CA PRO A 64 36.15 -14.17 -13.85
C PRO A 64 35.09 -15.28 -13.83
N THR A 65 33.83 -14.94 -13.55
CA THR A 65 32.72 -15.92 -13.50
C THR A 65 32.54 -16.71 -14.80
N SER A 66 32.75 -16.03 -15.94
CA SER A 66 32.72 -16.65 -17.27
C SER A 66 33.81 -17.70 -17.49
N THR A 67 34.98 -17.55 -16.86
CA THR A 67 36.07 -18.54 -16.93
C THR A 67 35.69 -19.80 -16.17
N VAL A 68 35.20 -19.64 -14.94
CA VAL A 68 34.77 -20.77 -14.11
C VAL A 68 33.60 -21.51 -14.77
N GLU A 69 32.63 -20.80 -15.34
CA GLU A 69 31.48 -21.41 -16.03
C GLU A 69 31.89 -22.22 -17.26
N LYS A 70 32.81 -21.69 -18.08
CA LYS A 70 33.34 -22.40 -19.23
C LYS A 70 34.07 -23.67 -18.79
N GLU A 71 34.84 -23.57 -17.71
CA GLU A 71 35.61 -24.67 -17.17
C GLU A 71 34.74 -25.75 -16.53
N PHE A 72 33.71 -25.33 -15.78
CA PHE A 72 32.71 -26.22 -15.21
C PHE A 72 32.09 -27.13 -16.27
N TRP A 73 31.58 -26.56 -17.37
CA TRP A 73 30.99 -27.35 -18.45
C TRP A 73 32.00 -28.20 -19.22
N ARG A 74 33.28 -27.79 -19.26
CA ARG A 74 34.37 -28.59 -19.82
C ARG A 74 34.60 -29.83 -18.98
N VAL A 75 34.73 -29.66 -17.66
CA VAL A 75 34.95 -30.75 -16.69
C VAL A 75 33.79 -31.74 -16.73
N VAL A 76 32.54 -31.26 -16.67
CA VAL A 76 31.33 -32.12 -16.72
C VAL A 76 31.25 -32.94 -18.02
N SER A 77 31.83 -32.44 -19.12
CA SER A 77 31.83 -33.15 -20.41
C SER A 77 33.08 -34.02 -20.63
N SER A 78 34.09 -33.90 -19.77
CA SER A 78 35.35 -34.64 -19.88
C SER A 78 35.22 -35.99 -19.20
N ILE A 79 35.65 -37.06 -19.87
CA ILE A 79 35.65 -38.43 -19.32
C ILE A 79 37.04 -38.77 -18.74
N ASP A 80 38.08 -38.05 -19.15
CA ASP A 80 39.47 -38.35 -18.84
C ASP A 80 40.00 -37.61 -17.58
N GLU A 81 39.20 -36.70 -17.01
CA GLU A 81 39.59 -35.86 -15.86
C GLU A 81 38.59 -36.01 -14.71
N ASP A 82 39.06 -36.46 -13.56
CA ASP A 82 38.26 -36.60 -12.34
C ASP A 82 38.47 -35.38 -11.44
N VAL A 83 37.41 -34.58 -11.25
CA VAL A 83 37.39 -33.45 -10.30
C VAL A 83 36.33 -33.71 -9.25
N THR A 84 36.76 -33.82 -7.99
CA THR A 84 35.88 -34.02 -6.83
C THR A 84 35.73 -32.72 -6.05
N VAL A 85 34.50 -32.41 -5.62
CA VAL A 85 34.18 -31.24 -4.80
C VAL A 85 33.28 -31.63 -3.63
N GLU A 86 33.33 -30.85 -2.56
CA GLU A 86 32.52 -31.05 -1.36
C GLU A 86 31.51 -29.89 -1.21
N TYR A 87 30.36 -30.13 -0.60
CA TYR A 87 29.39 -29.08 -0.30
C TYR A 87 28.54 -29.44 0.90
N GLY A 88 27.95 -28.43 1.55
CA GLY A 88 26.94 -28.61 2.59
C GLY A 88 25.56 -28.28 2.02
N ALA A 89 24.60 -29.18 2.15
CA ALA A 89 23.21 -28.96 1.76
C ALA A 89 22.26 -29.59 2.79
N ASP A 90 20.99 -29.19 2.71
CA ASP A 90 19.87 -29.70 3.51
C ASP A 90 20.06 -29.54 5.02
N LEU A 91 20.93 -28.61 5.43
CA LEU A 91 21.19 -28.29 6.83
C LEU A 91 20.00 -27.51 7.39
N HIS A 92 19.31 -28.09 8.37
CA HIS A 92 18.13 -27.47 8.97
C HIS A 92 18.51 -26.27 9.83
N SER A 93 17.83 -25.14 9.62
CA SER A 93 18.04 -23.94 10.43
C SER A 93 17.66 -24.14 11.90
N MET A 94 16.83 -25.14 12.24
CA MET A 94 16.53 -25.49 13.64
C MET A 94 17.74 -26.08 14.37
N ASP A 95 18.58 -26.85 13.68
CA ASP A 95 19.72 -27.55 14.28
C ASP A 95 20.98 -26.68 14.23
N HIS A 96 21.18 -25.95 13.13
CA HIS A 96 22.39 -25.17 12.87
C HIS A 96 22.24 -23.66 13.07
N GLY A 97 21.01 -23.17 13.25
CA GLY A 97 20.69 -21.74 13.29
C GLY A 97 20.54 -21.13 11.90
N SER A 98 19.58 -20.21 11.74
CA SER A 98 19.40 -19.45 10.48
C SER A 98 20.50 -18.39 10.31
N GLY A 99 20.81 -18.03 9.06
CA GLY A 99 21.73 -16.93 8.77
C GLY A 99 21.10 -15.55 9.03
N PHE A 100 19.77 -15.47 9.07
CA PHE A 100 19.04 -14.28 9.50
C PHE A 100 18.87 -14.22 11.03
N PRO A 101 18.80 -13.00 11.62
CA PRO A 101 18.35 -12.83 12.99
C PRO A 101 16.88 -13.26 13.12
N THR A 102 16.55 -13.92 14.23
CA THR A 102 15.19 -14.40 14.52
C THR A 102 14.67 -13.78 15.82
N LYS A 103 13.35 -13.77 16.03
CA LYS A 103 12.75 -13.23 17.27
C LYS A 103 13.17 -13.96 18.55
N SER A 104 13.63 -15.20 18.41
CA SER A 104 14.17 -16.02 19.50
C SER A 104 15.67 -15.78 19.75
N SER A 105 16.35 -15.00 18.91
CA SER A 105 17.77 -14.68 19.08
C SER A 105 17.98 -13.83 20.35
N ALA A 106 18.91 -14.25 21.20
CA ALA A 106 19.25 -13.51 22.41
C ALA A 106 20.03 -12.24 22.05
N HIS A 107 19.63 -11.09 22.62
CA HIS A 107 20.32 -9.79 22.47
C HIS A 107 20.31 -9.16 21.06
N LEU A 108 19.13 -9.05 20.43
CA LEU A 108 18.97 -8.26 19.21
C LEU A 108 19.25 -6.77 19.46
N TYR A 109 20.16 -6.17 18.70
CA TYR A 109 20.31 -4.71 18.67
C TYR A 109 19.17 -4.07 17.85
N PRO A 110 18.83 -2.77 18.07
CA PRO A 110 17.69 -2.14 17.39
C PRO A 110 17.70 -2.25 15.86
N GLY A 111 18.89 -2.25 15.24
CA GLY A 111 19.03 -2.45 13.79
C GLY A 111 18.73 -3.88 13.33
N GLU A 112 18.99 -4.89 14.15
CA GLU A 112 18.72 -6.30 13.84
C GLU A 112 17.24 -6.65 14.00
N GLN A 113 16.54 -5.96 14.89
CA GLN A 113 15.10 -6.16 15.09
C GLN A 113 14.32 -5.90 13.79
N GLN A 114 14.72 -4.90 13.01
CA GLN A 114 14.13 -4.62 11.70
C GLN A 114 14.26 -5.82 10.74
N TYR A 115 15.42 -6.51 10.74
CA TYR A 115 15.64 -7.68 9.89
C TYR A 115 14.98 -8.95 10.44
N ALA A 116 14.85 -9.07 11.77
CA ALA A 116 14.13 -10.17 12.42
C ALA A 116 12.63 -10.12 12.15
N GLU A 117 12.05 -8.93 12.03
CA GLU A 117 10.62 -8.73 11.76
C GLU A 117 10.30 -8.56 10.26
N SER A 118 11.32 -8.43 9.41
CA SER A 118 11.16 -8.27 7.97
C SER A 118 10.41 -9.44 7.34
N SER A 119 9.50 -9.14 6.41
CA SER A 119 8.81 -10.15 5.59
C SER A 119 9.73 -10.85 4.59
N TRP A 120 10.92 -10.32 4.33
CA TRP A 120 11.95 -10.92 3.48
C TRP A 120 12.89 -11.87 4.24
N ASN A 121 12.75 -11.95 5.57
CA ASN A 121 13.42 -12.98 6.36
C ASN A 121 12.78 -14.33 6.06
N LEU A 122 13.58 -15.30 5.61
CA LEU A 122 13.09 -16.59 5.13
C LEU A 122 12.41 -17.42 6.22
N ASN A 123 12.66 -17.13 7.50
CA ASN A 123 11.94 -17.75 8.61
C ASN A 123 10.51 -17.24 8.77
N ASN A 124 10.22 -16.03 8.30
CA ASN A 124 8.89 -15.41 8.40
C ASN A 124 8.03 -15.71 7.16
N LEU A 125 8.65 -15.83 5.98
CA LEU A 125 7.96 -15.92 4.68
C LEU A 125 6.90 -17.04 4.61
N PRO A 126 7.16 -18.29 5.06
CA PRO A 126 6.18 -19.38 4.99
C PRO A 126 4.96 -19.17 5.89
N VAL A 127 5.06 -18.32 6.92
CA VAL A 127 4.01 -18.06 7.93
C VAL A 127 3.36 -16.68 7.80
N LEU A 128 3.71 -15.89 6.77
CA LEU A 128 3.02 -14.63 6.48
C LEU A 128 1.53 -14.88 6.14
N GLU A 129 0.67 -13.89 6.40
CA GLU A 129 -0.78 -13.99 6.16
C GLU A 129 -1.18 -14.31 4.70
N GLY A 130 -0.29 -14.06 3.75
CA GLY A 130 -0.48 -14.37 2.33
C GLY A 130 0.03 -15.74 1.90
N SER A 131 0.75 -16.45 2.77
CA SER A 131 1.30 -17.78 2.50
C SER A 131 0.29 -18.86 2.88
N VAL A 132 0.10 -19.81 1.98
CA VAL A 132 -0.81 -20.94 2.19
C VAL A 132 -0.22 -21.97 3.16
N LEU A 133 1.11 -22.10 3.22
CA LEU A 133 1.79 -23.04 4.12
C LEU A 133 1.54 -22.77 5.61
N GLY A 134 1.19 -21.53 5.98
CA GLY A 134 0.86 -21.16 7.35
C GLY A 134 -0.33 -21.94 7.95
N HIS A 135 -1.21 -22.49 7.11
CA HIS A 135 -2.39 -23.28 7.54
C HIS A 135 -2.13 -24.79 7.63
N ILE A 136 -0.92 -25.24 7.31
CA ILE A 136 -0.48 -26.61 7.57
C ILE A 136 -0.01 -26.65 9.03
N ASN A 137 -0.42 -27.62 9.83
CA ASN A 137 0.06 -27.74 11.22
C ASN A 137 1.38 -28.50 11.35
N ALA A 138 1.75 -29.27 10.33
CA ALA A 138 3.02 -29.99 10.28
C ALA A 138 4.15 -29.03 9.91
N ASP A 139 5.30 -29.16 10.60
CA ASP A 139 6.53 -28.50 10.21
C ASP A 139 7.23 -29.35 9.16
N ILE A 140 6.99 -28.98 7.90
CA ILE A 140 7.55 -29.67 6.74
C ILE A 140 8.93 -29.08 6.47
N SER A 141 9.95 -29.91 6.64
CA SER A 141 11.34 -29.52 6.37
C SER A 141 11.52 -29.09 4.91
N GLY A 142 12.30 -28.03 4.69
CA GLY A 142 12.53 -27.41 3.38
C GLY A 142 11.44 -26.43 2.96
N MET A 143 10.20 -26.66 3.43
CA MET A 143 9.06 -25.80 3.08
C MET A 143 8.76 -24.71 4.11
N LYS A 144 8.67 -25.06 5.39
CA LYS A 144 8.44 -24.07 6.46
C LYS A 144 9.71 -23.65 7.18
N ILE A 145 10.69 -24.55 7.18
CA ILE A 145 11.97 -24.39 7.85
C ILE A 145 13.01 -24.18 6.75
N PRO A 146 13.70 -23.03 6.72
CA PRO A 146 14.75 -22.80 5.75
C PRO A 146 15.89 -23.82 5.81
N TRP A 147 16.46 -24.11 4.66
CA TRP A 147 17.66 -24.94 4.49
C TRP A 147 18.87 -24.07 4.19
N LEU A 148 20.02 -24.45 4.76
CA LEU A 148 21.28 -23.78 4.56
C LEU A 148 22.16 -24.55 3.57
N TYR A 149 22.85 -23.80 2.73
CA TYR A 149 23.74 -24.33 1.70
C TYR A 149 25.11 -23.67 1.81
N VAL A 150 26.14 -24.48 2.02
CA VAL A 150 27.54 -24.05 2.02
C VAL A 150 28.17 -24.53 0.71
N GLY A 151 28.55 -23.58 -0.15
CA GLY A 151 29.08 -23.87 -1.48
C GLY A 151 30.60 -23.68 -1.56
N MET A 152 31.25 -24.41 -2.46
CA MET A 152 32.62 -24.16 -2.94
C MET A 152 32.66 -24.08 -4.47
N CYS A 153 33.81 -23.73 -5.05
CA CYS A 153 33.96 -23.69 -6.52
C CYS A 153 33.56 -25.02 -7.16
N PHE A 154 32.70 -24.96 -8.18
CA PHE A 154 32.09 -26.10 -8.89
C PHE A 154 31.08 -26.95 -8.11
N ALA A 155 30.81 -26.67 -6.82
CA ALA A 155 29.72 -27.33 -6.10
C ALA A 155 28.39 -27.07 -6.81
N THR A 156 27.65 -28.13 -7.13
CA THR A 156 26.58 -28.14 -8.12
C THR A 156 25.24 -28.58 -7.53
N PHE A 157 24.16 -27.99 -8.02
CA PHE A 157 22.80 -28.49 -7.84
C PHE A 157 22.21 -28.81 -9.22
N CYS A 158 21.77 -30.06 -9.39
CA CYS A 158 21.26 -30.58 -10.66
C CYS A 158 19.91 -29.98 -11.05
N TRP A 159 19.45 -30.28 -12.28
CA TRP A 159 18.14 -29.85 -12.73
C TRP A 159 17.03 -30.44 -11.88
N HIS A 160 16.22 -29.57 -11.28
CA HIS A 160 15.03 -29.96 -10.52
C HIS A 160 13.98 -28.86 -10.54
N ASN A 161 12.80 -29.22 -10.04
CA ASN A 161 11.77 -28.29 -9.62
C ASN A 161 11.40 -28.58 -8.17
N GLU A 162 10.71 -27.63 -7.55
CA GLU A 162 10.33 -27.74 -6.15
C GLU A 162 9.23 -28.77 -5.92
N ASP A 163 9.22 -29.34 -4.71
CA ASP A 163 8.14 -30.20 -4.27
C ASP A 163 6.78 -29.48 -4.35
N HIS A 164 5.78 -30.22 -4.85
CA HIS A 164 4.44 -29.72 -5.16
C HIS A 164 4.41 -28.53 -6.13
N TRP A 165 5.45 -28.39 -6.96
CA TRP A 165 5.62 -27.22 -7.84
C TRP A 165 5.45 -25.90 -7.09
N SER A 166 5.94 -25.84 -5.86
CA SER A 166 5.94 -24.61 -5.05
C SER A 166 6.91 -23.58 -5.62
N TYR A 167 6.85 -22.36 -5.08
CA TYR A 167 7.93 -21.40 -5.29
C TYR A 167 9.07 -21.76 -4.34
N SER A 168 10.31 -21.45 -4.72
CA SER A 168 11.41 -21.29 -3.76
C SER A 168 12.02 -19.91 -3.83
N ILE A 169 12.56 -19.48 -2.71
CA ILE A 169 13.36 -18.27 -2.62
C ILE A 169 14.70 -18.64 -2.01
N ASN A 170 15.78 -18.13 -2.58
CA ASN A 170 17.14 -18.31 -2.12
C ASN A 170 17.77 -16.95 -1.86
N TYR A 171 18.39 -16.78 -0.69
CA TYR A 171 19.18 -15.60 -0.35
C TYR A 171 20.64 -15.99 -0.19
N LEU A 172 21.53 -15.27 -0.89
CA LEU A 172 22.97 -15.45 -0.74
C LEU A 172 23.48 -14.49 0.33
N HIS A 173 23.77 -15.00 1.53
CA HIS A 173 24.18 -14.16 2.67
C HIS A 173 25.53 -13.49 2.42
N TRP A 174 26.53 -14.26 1.99
CA TRP A 174 27.89 -13.79 1.73
C TRP A 174 28.65 -14.78 0.82
N GLY A 175 29.82 -14.34 0.36
CA GLY A 175 30.77 -15.15 -0.41
C GLY A 175 30.73 -14.89 -1.91
N GLU A 176 31.34 -15.82 -2.67
CA GLU A 176 31.41 -15.73 -4.13
C GLU A 176 30.07 -16.06 -4.81
N PRO A 177 29.85 -15.60 -6.06
CA PRO A 177 28.54 -15.72 -6.70
C PRO A 177 28.05 -17.16 -6.90
N LYS A 178 26.74 -17.33 -7.01
CA LYS A 178 26.10 -18.60 -7.41
C LYS A 178 25.53 -18.46 -8.81
N THR A 179 25.94 -19.31 -9.74
CA THR A 179 25.43 -19.27 -11.13
C THR A 179 24.19 -20.14 -11.24
N TRP A 180 23.13 -19.56 -11.81
CA TRP A 180 21.83 -20.21 -12.00
C TRP A 180 21.50 -20.35 -13.48
N TYR A 181 20.83 -21.46 -13.81
CA TYR A 181 20.13 -21.71 -15.05
C TYR A 181 18.66 -21.98 -14.74
N GLY A 182 17.76 -21.35 -15.49
CA GLY A 182 16.32 -21.47 -15.29
C GLY A 182 15.57 -21.73 -16.58
N VAL A 183 14.58 -22.61 -16.51
CA VAL A 183 13.62 -22.91 -17.58
C VAL A 183 12.22 -22.52 -17.10
N PRO A 184 11.46 -21.73 -17.87
CA PRO A 184 10.10 -21.35 -17.49
C PRO A 184 9.19 -22.57 -17.27
N GLY A 185 8.32 -22.52 -16.26
CA GLY A 185 7.40 -23.62 -15.95
C GLY A 185 6.43 -23.98 -17.10
N SER A 186 6.11 -23.02 -17.98
CA SER A 186 5.33 -23.26 -19.21
C SER A 186 6.05 -24.14 -20.24
N LYS A 187 7.35 -24.35 -20.08
CA LYS A 187 8.21 -25.18 -20.94
C LYS A 187 8.73 -26.43 -20.24
N ALA A 188 8.23 -26.74 -19.05
CA ALA A 188 8.61 -27.92 -18.27
C ALA A 188 8.45 -29.22 -19.06
N GLU A 189 7.33 -29.43 -19.75
CA GLU A 189 7.11 -30.66 -20.54
C GLU A 189 8.08 -30.78 -21.72
N GLN A 190 8.43 -29.66 -22.34
CA GLN A 190 9.42 -29.62 -23.41
C GLN A 190 10.82 -29.94 -22.88
N PHE A 191 11.16 -29.44 -21.68
CA PHE A 191 12.39 -29.78 -20.97
C PHE A 191 12.44 -31.27 -20.61
N GLU A 192 11.40 -31.80 -20.00
CA GLU A 192 11.30 -33.23 -19.65
C GLU A 192 11.43 -34.12 -20.89
N ALA A 193 10.81 -33.73 -22.01
CA ALA A 193 10.92 -34.45 -23.27
C ALA A 193 12.34 -34.39 -23.87
N ALA A 194 13.01 -33.22 -23.80
CA ALA A 194 14.39 -33.07 -24.24
C ALA A 194 15.35 -33.92 -23.39
N MET A 195 15.20 -33.89 -22.06
CA MET A 195 15.98 -34.72 -21.15
C MET A 195 15.81 -36.21 -21.45
N LYS A 196 14.57 -36.66 -21.67
CA LYS A 196 14.25 -38.05 -22.04
C LYS A 196 14.84 -38.46 -23.39
N ALA A 197 14.88 -37.55 -24.36
CA ALA A 197 15.43 -37.83 -25.69
C ALA A 197 16.96 -37.96 -25.68
N GLU A 198 17.65 -37.19 -24.84
CA GLU A 198 19.11 -37.21 -24.72
C GLU A 198 19.62 -38.42 -23.91
N ALA A 199 18.87 -38.87 -22.89
CA ALA A 199 19.26 -39.99 -22.03
C ALA A 199 18.17 -41.08 -21.90
N PRO A 200 17.69 -41.67 -23.01
CA PRO A 200 16.52 -42.56 -22.98
C PRO A 200 16.73 -43.81 -22.13
N GLU A 201 17.93 -44.40 -22.14
CA GLU A 201 18.25 -45.60 -21.36
C GLU A 201 18.10 -45.37 -19.85
N LEU A 202 18.52 -44.20 -19.36
CA LEU A 202 18.46 -43.83 -17.94
C LEU A 202 16.99 -43.64 -17.48
N PHE A 203 16.15 -43.06 -18.32
CA PHE A 203 14.71 -42.91 -18.05
C PHE A 203 13.90 -44.19 -18.20
N HIS A 204 14.34 -45.13 -19.05
CA HIS A 204 13.75 -46.46 -19.12
C HIS A 204 14.04 -47.27 -17.86
N LEU A 205 15.24 -47.11 -17.29
CA LEU A 205 15.63 -47.75 -16.02
C LEU A 205 14.94 -47.09 -14.82
N GLN A 206 14.85 -45.77 -14.80
CA GLN A 206 14.19 -45.00 -13.74
C GLN A 206 13.34 -43.86 -14.30
N PRO A 207 12.01 -44.06 -14.41
CA PRO A 207 11.08 -43.02 -14.87
C PRO A 207 11.07 -41.75 -13.99
N ASP A 208 11.40 -41.90 -12.70
CA ASP A 208 11.41 -40.83 -11.71
C ASP A 208 12.75 -40.09 -11.59
N LEU A 209 13.74 -40.43 -12.42
CA LEU A 209 15.09 -39.88 -12.34
C LEU A 209 15.15 -38.34 -12.36
N LEU A 210 14.28 -37.70 -13.17
CA LEU A 210 14.17 -36.23 -13.25
C LEU A 210 13.84 -35.56 -11.90
N HIS A 211 13.31 -36.33 -10.97
CA HIS A 211 12.88 -35.85 -9.66
C HIS A 211 13.86 -36.25 -8.54
N GLN A 212 14.94 -36.97 -8.86
CA GLN A 212 15.94 -37.44 -7.89
C GLN A 212 17.19 -36.55 -7.81
N LEU A 213 17.18 -35.34 -8.39
CA LEU A 213 18.26 -34.35 -8.22
C LEU A 213 19.67 -34.80 -8.68
N VAL A 214 19.76 -35.74 -9.62
CA VAL A 214 21.03 -36.45 -9.92
C VAL A 214 21.64 -36.14 -11.28
N THR A 215 20.92 -35.49 -12.19
CA THR A 215 21.40 -35.30 -13.56
C THR A 215 21.56 -33.82 -13.89
N ILE A 216 22.78 -33.45 -14.26
CA ILE A 216 23.07 -32.17 -14.89
C ILE A 216 23.13 -32.33 -16.41
N MET A 217 22.51 -31.39 -17.12
CA MET A 217 22.54 -31.34 -18.58
C MET A 217 22.98 -29.95 -19.01
N ASN A 218 23.89 -29.90 -19.98
CA ASN A 218 24.38 -28.64 -20.50
C ASN A 218 23.24 -27.82 -21.13
N PRO A 219 23.01 -26.56 -20.70
CA PRO A 219 21.99 -25.67 -21.24
C PRO A 219 21.99 -25.58 -22.77
N ASN A 220 23.16 -25.67 -23.40
CA ASN A 220 23.26 -25.58 -24.86
C ASN A 220 22.57 -26.76 -25.58
N ILE A 221 22.50 -27.94 -24.94
CA ILE A 221 21.79 -29.11 -25.49
C ILE A 221 20.28 -28.84 -25.46
N LEU A 222 19.78 -28.35 -24.32
CA LEU A 222 18.38 -27.97 -24.14
C LEU A 222 17.95 -26.87 -25.13
N MET A 223 18.80 -25.85 -25.30
CA MET A 223 18.55 -24.77 -26.26
C MET A 223 18.51 -25.27 -27.71
N LYS A 224 19.37 -26.22 -28.09
CA LYS A 224 19.33 -26.87 -29.42
C LYS A 224 18.05 -27.68 -29.61
N ALA A 225 17.50 -28.29 -28.56
CA ALA A 225 16.20 -28.95 -28.56
C ALA A 225 15.01 -27.96 -28.52
N GLY A 226 15.27 -26.65 -28.54
CA GLY A 226 14.25 -25.60 -28.57
C GLY A 226 13.66 -25.25 -27.19
N VAL A 227 14.29 -25.67 -26.10
CA VAL A 227 13.92 -25.28 -24.73
C VAL A 227 14.57 -23.94 -24.40
N PRO A 228 13.80 -22.90 -23.99
CA PRO A 228 14.39 -21.63 -23.58
C PRO A 228 15.07 -21.79 -22.21
N VAL A 229 16.36 -21.45 -22.15
CA VAL A 229 17.14 -21.43 -20.91
C VAL A 229 17.62 -20.01 -20.65
N TYR A 230 17.41 -19.53 -19.44
CA TYR A 230 17.91 -18.25 -18.94
C TYR A 230 19.01 -18.48 -17.92
N ARG A 231 19.89 -17.50 -17.74
CA ARG A 231 20.98 -17.61 -16.78
C ARG A 231 21.21 -16.32 -16.01
N MET A 232 21.79 -16.43 -14.82
CA MET A 232 22.25 -15.28 -14.03
C MET A 232 23.36 -15.68 -13.03
N ASP A 233 24.12 -14.70 -12.55
CA ASP A 233 25.05 -14.85 -11.43
C ASP A 233 24.48 -14.10 -10.22
N GLN A 234 24.18 -14.84 -9.14
CA GLN A 234 23.62 -14.30 -7.90
C GLN A 234 24.77 -13.86 -7.01
N HIS A 235 24.81 -12.58 -6.68
CA HIS A 235 25.80 -11.98 -5.80
C HIS A 235 25.31 -11.91 -4.35
N ALA A 236 26.23 -11.71 -3.41
CA ALA A 236 25.90 -11.60 -1.99
C ALA A 236 24.92 -10.44 -1.73
N GLY A 237 23.89 -10.69 -0.92
CA GLY A 237 22.79 -9.76 -0.65
C GLY A 237 21.63 -9.85 -1.64
N GLU A 238 21.69 -10.72 -2.65
CA GLU A 238 20.63 -10.87 -3.65
C GLU A 238 19.73 -12.08 -3.38
N PHE A 239 18.44 -11.92 -3.72
CA PHE A 239 17.45 -12.99 -3.74
C PHE A 239 17.29 -13.56 -5.14
N VAL A 240 17.14 -14.89 -5.23
CA VAL A 240 16.67 -15.60 -6.43
C VAL A 240 15.34 -16.26 -6.09
N ILE A 241 14.33 -16.06 -6.94
CA ILE A 241 13.01 -16.67 -6.78
C ILE A 241 12.78 -17.63 -7.94
N THR A 242 12.44 -18.88 -7.63
CA THR A 242 11.99 -19.87 -8.60
C THR A 242 10.46 -19.92 -8.60
N PHE A 243 9.88 -20.00 -9.79
CA PHE A 243 8.44 -20.03 -9.98
C PHE A 243 7.92 -21.48 -10.07
N PRO A 244 6.61 -21.71 -9.87
CA PRO A 244 5.99 -23.02 -9.98
C PRO A 244 6.38 -23.77 -11.24
N ARG A 245 6.82 -25.02 -11.06
CA ARG A 245 7.23 -25.94 -12.13
C ARG A 245 8.43 -25.43 -12.97
N ALA A 246 9.10 -24.35 -12.57
CA ALA A 246 10.30 -23.87 -13.24
C ALA A 246 11.49 -24.78 -12.91
N TYR A 247 12.04 -25.43 -13.93
CA TYR A 247 13.25 -26.23 -13.76
C TYR A 247 14.44 -25.30 -13.57
N HIS A 248 15.31 -25.64 -12.64
CA HIS A 248 16.52 -24.87 -12.38
C HIS A 248 17.69 -25.76 -11.97
N ALA A 249 18.89 -25.31 -12.29
CA ALA A 249 20.16 -25.95 -11.98
C ALA A 249 21.24 -24.88 -11.83
N GLY A 250 22.41 -25.25 -11.33
CA GLY A 250 23.50 -24.29 -11.21
C GLY A 250 24.68 -24.82 -10.41
N PHE A 251 25.64 -23.94 -10.22
CA PHE A 251 26.87 -24.23 -9.48
C PHE A 251 27.40 -22.97 -8.80
N ASN A 252 28.29 -23.15 -7.83
CA ASN A 252 28.90 -22.06 -7.07
C ASN A 252 30.23 -21.65 -7.69
N GLN A 253 30.47 -20.34 -7.78
CA GLN A 253 31.72 -19.77 -8.30
C GLN A 253 32.88 -19.91 -7.31
N GLY A 254 32.59 -20.17 -6.04
CA GLY A 254 33.57 -20.26 -4.96
C GLY A 254 32.92 -20.45 -3.60
N TYR A 255 33.66 -20.14 -2.54
CA TYR A 255 33.16 -20.28 -1.17
C TYR A 255 32.01 -19.30 -0.89
N ASN A 256 30.86 -19.83 -0.51
CA ASN A 256 29.68 -19.02 -0.19
C ASN A 256 28.70 -19.70 0.76
N PHE A 257 27.73 -18.91 1.23
CA PHE A 257 26.68 -19.37 2.14
C PHE A 257 25.33 -18.81 1.73
N ALA A 258 24.39 -19.70 1.44
CA ALA A 258 23.04 -19.37 1.04
C ALA A 258 22.01 -20.02 1.96
N GLU A 259 20.83 -19.42 2.02
CA GLU A 259 19.68 -19.94 2.73
C GLU A 259 18.48 -19.93 1.79
N ALA A 260 17.69 -21.00 1.78
CA ALA A 260 16.52 -21.10 0.91
C ALA A 260 15.31 -21.68 1.63
N VAL A 261 14.12 -21.35 1.16
CA VAL A 261 12.86 -21.90 1.66
C VAL A 261 11.81 -21.92 0.55
N ASN A 262 10.90 -22.89 0.59
CA ASN A 262 9.73 -22.88 -0.27
C ASN A 262 8.63 -21.97 0.28
N PHE A 263 7.77 -21.47 -0.61
CA PHE A 263 6.58 -20.74 -0.21
C PHE A 263 5.46 -20.89 -1.23
N THR A 264 4.22 -20.65 -0.80
CA THR A 264 3.05 -20.85 -1.66
C THR A 264 2.08 -19.67 -1.52
N PRO A 265 2.11 -18.71 -2.46
CA PRO A 265 1.10 -17.64 -2.54
C PRO A 265 -0.24 -18.17 -3.06
N ALA A 266 -1.28 -17.33 -3.06
CA ALA A 266 -2.63 -17.72 -3.44
C ALA A 266 -2.77 -18.33 -4.85
N ASP A 267 -1.99 -17.85 -5.83
CA ASP A 267 -2.00 -18.36 -7.20
C ASP A 267 -1.49 -19.79 -7.33
N TRP A 268 -0.64 -20.23 -6.40
CA TRP A 268 -0.08 -21.60 -6.39
C TRP A 268 -1.15 -22.67 -6.18
N LEU A 269 -2.27 -22.40 -5.49
CA LEU A 269 -3.28 -23.41 -5.17
C LEU A 269 -3.75 -24.21 -6.39
N LYS A 270 -3.92 -23.53 -7.53
CA LYS A 270 -4.27 -24.18 -8.79
C LYS A 270 -3.15 -25.11 -9.29
N MET A 271 -1.90 -24.62 -9.26
CA MET A 271 -0.72 -25.38 -9.67
C MET A 271 -0.49 -26.60 -8.77
N GLY A 272 -0.68 -26.46 -7.44
CA GLY A 272 -0.58 -27.55 -6.49
C GLY A 272 -1.56 -28.69 -6.81
N ARG A 273 -2.83 -28.37 -7.13
CA ARG A 273 -3.81 -29.39 -7.53
C ARG A 273 -3.42 -30.12 -8.82
N GLU A 274 -2.92 -29.39 -9.82
CA GLU A 274 -2.39 -29.98 -11.06
C GLU A 274 -1.17 -30.88 -10.78
N CYS A 275 -0.29 -30.45 -9.87
CA CYS A 275 0.87 -31.21 -9.43
C CYS A 275 0.48 -32.54 -8.79
N ILE A 276 -0.52 -32.58 -7.91
CA ILE A 276 -1.00 -33.83 -7.31
C ILE A 276 -1.54 -34.80 -8.38
N HIS A 277 -2.24 -34.28 -9.39
CA HIS A 277 -2.68 -35.10 -10.49
C HIS A 277 -1.49 -35.69 -11.25
N HIS A 278 -0.47 -34.87 -11.54
CA HIS A 278 0.75 -35.34 -12.20
C HIS A 278 1.51 -36.38 -11.36
N TYR A 279 1.70 -36.15 -10.05
CA TYR A 279 2.33 -37.09 -9.13
C TYR A 279 1.61 -38.44 -9.12
N SER A 280 0.28 -38.43 -9.17
CA SER A 280 -0.50 -39.67 -9.23
C SER A 280 -0.23 -40.52 -10.48
N THR A 281 0.14 -39.90 -11.61
CA THR A 281 0.49 -40.61 -12.85
C THR A 281 1.89 -41.22 -12.78
N LEU A 282 2.80 -40.60 -12.02
CA LEU A 282 4.17 -41.05 -11.82
C LEU A 282 4.33 -42.00 -10.63
N ARG A 283 3.29 -42.16 -9.80
CA ARG A 283 3.33 -42.90 -8.52
C ARG A 283 4.32 -42.29 -7.52
N ARG A 284 4.50 -40.96 -7.58
CA ARG A 284 5.34 -40.20 -6.66
C ARG A 284 4.59 -39.94 -5.35
N TYR A 285 5.32 -40.01 -4.23
CA TYR A 285 4.82 -39.70 -2.91
C TYR A 285 4.54 -38.19 -2.77
N CYS A 286 3.46 -37.83 -2.09
CA CYS A 286 3.16 -36.44 -1.75
C CYS A 286 3.74 -36.10 -0.38
N VAL A 287 4.42 -34.95 -0.26
CA VAL A 287 4.92 -34.43 1.03
C VAL A 287 3.79 -34.09 2.03
N PHE A 288 2.62 -33.68 1.51
CA PHE A 288 1.42 -33.42 2.30
C PHE A 288 0.17 -33.58 1.41
N SER A 289 -1.01 -33.58 2.03
CA SER A 289 -2.29 -33.62 1.30
C SER A 289 -2.78 -32.22 0.93
N HIS A 290 -2.89 -31.95 -0.39
CA HIS A 290 -3.43 -30.68 -0.90
C HIS A 290 -4.91 -30.49 -0.53
N ASP A 291 -5.71 -31.55 -0.52
CA ASP A 291 -7.13 -31.46 -0.15
C ASP A 291 -7.31 -31.21 1.37
N GLU A 292 -6.39 -31.70 2.20
CA GLU A 292 -6.35 -31.41 3.65
C GLU A 292 -6.10 -29.92 3.87
N LEU A 293 -5.11 -29.37 3.17
CA LEU A 293 -4.77 -27.94 3.22
C LEU A 293 -5.96 -27.05 2.86
N VAL A 294 -6.62 -27.32 1.73
CA VAL A 294 -7.79 -26.54 1.27
C VAL A 294 -8.93 -26.61 2.27
N CYS A 295 -9.19 -27.79 2.86
CA CYS A 295 -10.20 -27.95 3.90
C CYS A 295 -9.86 -27.17 5.17
N LYS A 296 -8.61 -27.17 5.62
CA LYS A 296 -8.18 -26.39 6.80
C LYS A 296 -8.37 -24.90 6.59
N MET A 297 -7.97 -24.39 5.42
CA MET A 297 -8.19 -23.00 5.05
C MET A 297 -9.68 -22.64 5.07
N ALA A 298 -10.55 -23.52 4.56
CA ALA A 298 -11.99 -23.30 4.59
C ALA A 298 -12.59 -23.28 6.00
N LEU A 299 -12.03 -24.05 6.94
CA LEU A 299 -12.42 -24.01 8.35
C LEU A 299 -12.00 -22.72 9.04
N GLU A 300 -10.87 -22.15 8.64
CA GLU A 300 -10.29 -20.91 9.16
C GLU A 300 -10.54 -19.70 8.24
N ALA A 301 -11.65 -19.69 7.49
CA ALA A 301 -11.93 -18.68 6.47
C ALA A 301 -11.81 -17.23 6.99
N ASP A 302 -12.11 -16.98 8.27
CA ASP A 302 -12.03 -15.67 8.91
C ASP A 302 -10.58 -15.15 9.04
N SER A 303 -9.59 -16.03 9.19
CA SER A 303 -8.18 -15.65 9.35
C SER A 303 -7.47 -15.35 8.02
N LEU A 304 -8.00 -15.87 6.91
CA LEU A 304 -7.41 -15.77 5.57
C LEU A 304 -7.37 -14.34 5.02
N SER A 305 -6.40 -14.03 4.17
CA SER A 305 -6.54 -12.86 3.28
C SER A 305 -7.58 -13.13 2.18
N LEU A 306 -8.15 -12.06 1.61
CA LEU A 306 -9.16 -12.17 0.55
C LEU A 306 -8.67 -12.98 -0.66
N THR A 307 -7.46 -12.69 -1.16
CA THR A 307 -6.90 -13.35 -2.34
C THR A 307 -6.76 -14.85 -2.12
N VAL A 308 -6.31 -15.24 -0.93
CA VAL A 308 -6.17 -16.63 -0.51
C VAL A 308 -7.54 -17.30 -0.39
N ALA A 309 -8.52 -16.64 0.24
CA ALA A 309 -9.88 -17.16 0.37
C ALA A 309 -10.56 -17.39 -0.99
N LEU A 310 -10.38 -16.47 -1.95
CA LEU A 310 -10.92 -16.60 -3.31
C LEU A 310 -10.27 -17.74 -4.09
N ALA A 311 -8.95 -17.88 -3.98
CA ALA A 311 -8.23 -18.98 -4.60
C ALA A 311 -8.66 -20.34 -4.01
N ALA A 312 -8.75 -20.43 -2.67
CA ALA A 312 -9.25 -21.60 -1.96
C ALA A 312 -10.70 -21.92 -2.35
N TYR A 313 -11.58 -20.93 -2.49
CA TYR A 313 -12.96 -21.12 -2.95
C TYR A 313 -13.02 -21.78 -4.34
N ARG A 314 -12.23 -21.27 -5.30
CA ARG A 314 -12.18 -21.80 -6.67
C ARG A 314 -11.68 -23.26 -6.67
N ASP A 315 -10.64 -23.51 -5.90
CA ASP A 315 -10.02 -24.82 -5.78
C ASP A 315 -10.95 -25.84 -5.10
N MET A 316 -11.54 -25.46 -3.96
CA MET A 316 -12.51 -26.25 -3.20
C MET A 316 -13.76 -26.57 -4.02
N ARG A 317 -14.21 -25.65 -4.88
CA ARG A 317 -15.34 -25.91 -5.79
C ARG A 317 -15.03 -27.03 -6.78
N SER A 318 -13.82 -27.05 -7.33
CA SER A 318 -13.37 -28.14 -8.22
C SER A 318 -13.25 -29.46 -7.46
N MET A 319 -12.65 -29.41 -6.28
CA MET A 319 -12.49 -30.54 -5.37
C MET A 319 -13.84 -31.19 -4.99
N LEU A 320 -14.84 -30.39 -4.62
CA LEU A 320 -16.20 -30.85 -4.31
C LEU A 320 -16.85 -31.56 -5.52
N HIS A 321 -16.69 -30.99 -6.71
CA HIS A 321 -17.26 -31.56 -7.93
C HIS A 321 -16.67 -32.93 -8.23
N ASP A 322 -15.33 -33.04 -8.17
CA ASP A 322 -14.60 -34.28 -8.38
C ASP A 322 -14.97 -35.34 -7.34
N GLU A 323 -15.00 -34.96 -6.05
CA GLU A 323 -15.34 -35.86 -4.96
C GLU A 323 -16.77 -36.40 -5.09
N ARG A 324 -17.75 -35.54 -5.44
CA ARG A 324 -19.13 -35.96 -5.69
C ARG A 324 -19.21 -36.96 -6.85
N LYS A 325 -18.48 -36.70 -7.93
CA LYS A 325 -18.43 -37.60 -9.09
C LYS A 325 -17.79 -38.95 -8.72
N LEU A 326 -16.67 -38.94 -8.02
CA LEU A 326 -15.93 -40.14 -7.62
C LEU A 326 -16.73 -41.00 -6.63
N ARG A 327 -17.36 -40.40 -5.62
CA ARG A 327 -18.24 -41.12 -4.69
C ARG A 327 -19.46 -41.72 -5.38
N LYS A 328 -20.05 -41.00 -6.35
CA LYS A 328 -21.14 -41.54 -7.17
C LYS A 328 -20.68 -42.76 -7.97
N CYS A 329 -19.53 -42.69 -8.63
CA CYS A 329 -18.98 -43.83 -9.38
C CYS A 329 -18.75 -45.05 -8.49
N LEU A 330 -18.27 -44.84 -7.25
CA LEU A 330 -18.06 -45.91 -6.28
C LEU A 330 -19.39 -46.55 -5.84
N LEU A 331 -20.42 -45.74 -5.60
CA LEU A 331 -21.76 -46.21 -5.26
C LEU A 331 -22.39 -47.00 -6.44
N ASP A 332 -22.28 -46.47 -7.66
CA ASP A 332 -22.76 -47.12 -8.88
C ASP A 332 -22.04 -48.46 -9.15
N TRP A 333 -20.79 -48.60 -8.69
CA TRP A 333 -20.05 -49.87 -8.74
C TRP A 333 -20.55 -50.91 -7.73
N GLY A 334 -21.24 -50.49 -6.66
CA GLY A 334 -21.92 -51.38 -5.71
C GLY A 334 -21.36 -51.37 -4.29
N VAL A 335 -20.56 -50.38 -3.90
CA VAL A 335 -20.12 -50.18 -2.51
C VAL A 335 -21.23 -49.52 -1.71
N THR A 336 -21.70 -50.18 -0.66
CA THR A 336 -22.77 -49.68 0.21
C THR A 336 -22.30 -49.33 1.61
N GLU A 337 -21.20 -49.92 2.09
CA GLU A 337 -20.64 -49.60 3.40
C GLU A 337 -19.81 -48.33 3.35
N ALA A 338 -20.05 -47.42 4.30
CA ALA A 338 -19.29 -46.20 4.46
C ALA A 338 -19.00 -45.92 5.94
N GLU A 339 -17.82 -45.41 6.23
CA GLU A 339 -17.33 -45.11 7.57
C GLU A 339 -16.64 -43.74 7.58
N ARG A 340 -16.87 -42.96 8.64
CA ARG A 340 -16.22 -41.66 8.80
C ARG A 340 -14.85 -41.85 9.44
N GLU A 341 -13.82 -41.26 8.85
CA GLU A 341 -12.44 -41.37 9.33
C GLU A 341 -11.77 -39.99 9.42
N ALA A 342 -11.01 -39.75 10.50
CA ALA A 342 -10.19 -38.55 10.67
C ALA A 342 -8.78 -38.78 10.10
N PHE A 343 -8.64 -38.67 8.78
CA PHE A 343 -7.39 -38.97 8.08
C PHE A 343 -6.20 -38.13 8.55
N GLU A 344 -6.41 -36.91 9.05
CA GLU A 344 -5.36 -36.01 9.58
C GLU A 344 -4.66 -36.55 10.84
N LEU A 345 -5.24 -37.55 11.50
CA LEU A 345 -4.65 -38.21 12.67
C LEU A 345 -3.84 -39.45 12.31
N LEU A 346 -3.96 -39.92 11.06
CA LEU A 346 -3.23 -41.08 10.57
C LEU A 346 -1.87 -40.64 10.01
N PRO A 347 -0.81 -41.42 10.23
CA PRO A 347 0.45 -41.27 9.52
C PRO A 347 0.26 -41.28 8.00
N ASP A 348 1.06 -40.51 7.27
CA ASP A 348 0.92 -40.36 5.82
C ASP A 348 1.07 -41.68 5.07
N ASP A 349 1.96 -42.56 5.52
CA ASP A 349 2.19 -43.90 4.98
C ASP A 349 0.98 -44.84 5.09
N GLU A 350 0.15 -44.70 6.14
CA GLU A 350 -1.05 -45.51 6.33
C GLU A 350 -2.23 -45.05 5.46
N ARG A 351 -2.21 -43.78 5.01
CA ARG A 351 -3.28 -43.16 4.20
C ARG A 351 -2.90 -42.94 2.74
N GLN A 352 -1.80 -43.53 2.28
CA GLN A 352 -1.37 -43.47 0.88
C GLN A 352 -2.08 -44.52 0.02
N CYS A 353 -2.52 -44.12 -1.18
CA CYS A 353 -3.04 -45.05 -2.15
C CYS A 353 -1.97 -46.08 -2.55
N HIS A 354 -2.29 -47.37 -2.46
CA HIS A 354 -1.37 -48.45 -2.82
C HIS A 354 -0.77 -48.32 -4.23
N LEU A 355 -1.53 -47.77 -5.18
CA LEU A 355 -1.17 -47.72 -6.60
C LEU A 355 -0.50 -46.41 -7.02
N CYS A 356 -1.13 -45.27 -6.74
CA CYS A 356 -0.63 -43.97 -7.19
C CYS A 356 0.14 -43.19 -6.12
N LYS A 357 0.26 -43.74 -4.90
CA LYS A 357 0.98 -43.15 -3.76
C LYS A 357 0.48 -41.78 -3.28
N THR A 358 -0.65 -41.31 -3.82
CA THR A 358 -1.32 -40.09 -3.34
C THR A 358 -1.82 -40.27 -1.90
N THR A 359 -1.51 -39.33 -1.02
CA THR A 359 -2.01 -39.23 0.35
C THR A 359 -3.51 -38.91 0.33
N CYS A 360 -4.34 -39.85 0.78
CA CYS A 360 -5.80 -39.72 0.76
C CYS A 360 -6.29 -38.92 1.96
N PHE A 361 -7.21 -37.97 1.73
CA PHE A 361 -7.82 -37.16 2.80
C PHE A 361 -9.34 -37.10 2.73
N LEU A 362 -9.94 -36.75 1.58
CA LEU A 362 -11.41 -36.63 1.49
C LEU A 362 -12.11 -37.98 1.63
N SER A 363 -11.56 -38.97 0.93
CA SER A 363 -12.03 -40.34 0.97
C SER A 363 -11.01 -41.33 0.42
N CYS A 364 -11.14 -42.57 0.85
CA CYS A 364 -10.45 -43.72 0.28
C CYS A 364 -11.34 -44.97 0.36
N VAL A 365 -10.90 -46.04 -0.28
CA VAL A 365 -11.54 -47.35 -0.25
C VAL A 365 -10.62 -48.34 0.44
N THR A 366 -11.21 -49.13 1.34
CA THR A 366 -10.55 -50.25 1.99
C THR A 366 -11.33 -51.54 1.74
N CYS A 367 -10.67 -52.68 1.93
CA CYS A 367 -11.29 -53.99 1.83
C CYS A 367 -10.78 -54.89 2.96
N SER A 368 -11.65 -55.73 3.52
CA SER A 368 -11.27 -56.68 4.59
C SER A 368 -10.17 -57.68 4.20
N CYS A 369 -9.87 -57.83 2.91
CA CYS A 369 -8.86 -58.79 2.43
C CYS A 369 -7.42 -58.29 2.50
N MET A 370 -7.17 -56.99 2.67
CA MET A 370 -5.82 -56.42 2.67
C MET A 370 -5.73 -55.15 3.53
N PRO A 371 -4.56 -54.87 4.13
CA PRO A 371 -4.40 -53.70 5.00
C PRO A 371 -4.27 -52.37 4.24
N HIS A 372 -4.02 -52.40 2.93
CA HIS A 372 -3.79 -51.18 2.15
C HIS A 372 -5.07 -50.44 1.76
N VAL A 373 -4.91 -49.15 1.46
CA VAL A 373 -5.98 -48.26 1.01
C VAL A 373 -5.82 -47.91 -0.48
N ALA A 374 -6.92 -47.61 -1.17
CA ALA A 374 -6.90 -47.03 -2.51
C ALA A 374 -7.67 -45.72 -2.57
N CYS A 375 -7.20 -44.74 -3.34
CA CYS A 375 -7.99 -43.56 -3.64
C CYS A 375 -9.18 -43.91 -4.54
N LEU A 376 -10.17 -43.02 -4.64
CA LEU A 376 -11.37 -43.25 -5.44
C LEU A 376 -11.13 -43.31 -6.96
N ARG A 377 -9.92 -43.00 -7.45
CA ARG A 377 -9.58 -43.19 -8.86
C ARG A 377 -9.15 -44.63 -9.16
N HIS A 378 -8.72 -45.36 -8.13
CA HIS A 378 -8.12 -46.69 -8.25
C HIS A 378 -8.84 -47.77 -7.44
N PHE A 379 -10.07 -47.53 -6.99
CA PHE A 379 -10.80 -48.50 -6.14
C PHE A 379 -10.99 -49.87 -6.81
N MET A 380 -11.18 -49.92 -8.14
CA MET A 380 -11.33 -51.18 -8.88
C MET A 380 -10.04 -52.02 -8.91
N GLN A 381 -8.90 -51.39 -8.65
CA GLN A 381 -7.57 -51.99 -8.73
C GLN A 381 -7.02 -52.34 -7.34
N LEU A 382 -7.79 -52.09 -6.26
CA LEU A 382 -7.37 -52.42 -4.90
C LEU A 382 -7.24 -53.93 -4.72
N CYS A 383 -8.30 -54.68 -5.04
CA CYS A 383 -8.32 -56.14 -4.98
C CYS A 383 -9.37 -56.72 -5.92
N THR A 384 -9.41 -58.05 -6.05
CA THR A 384 -10.39 -58.78 -6.89
C THR A 384 -11.70 -59.11 -6.17
N CYS A 385 -11.90 -58.67 -4.92
CA CYS A 385 -13.13 -58.91 -4.19
C CYS A 385 -14.32 -58.20 -4.86
N PRO A 386 -15.56 -58.69 -4.66
CA PRO A 386 -16.74 -57.99 -5.14
C PRO A 386 -16.94 -56.65 -4.41
N ALA A 387 -17.65 -55.71 -5.04
CA ALA A 387 -17.83 -54.35 -4.54
C ALA A 387 -18.43 -54.29 -3.13
N GLN A 388 -19.30 -55.24 -2.76
CA GLN A 388 -19.95 -55.30 -1.45
C GLN A 388 -18.99 -55.54 -0.28
N ARG A 389 -17.77 -56.05 -0.54
CA ARG A 389 -16.75 -56.25 0.49
C ARG A 389 -15.84 -55.03 0.71
N HIS A 390 -15.97 -54.03 -0.16
CA HIS A 390 -15.26 -52.78 -0.06
C HIS A 390 -16.03 -51.82 0.84
N LYS A 391 -15.30 -50.92 1.50
CA LYS A 391 -15.85 -49.89 2.36
C LYS A 391 -15.29 -48.53 1.97
N LEU A 392 -16.17 -47.54 1.83
CA LEU A 392 -15.79 -46.14 1.66
C LEU A 392 -15.41 -45.55 3.03
N ARG A 393 -14.16 -45.14 3.22
CA ARG A 393 -13.78 -44.29 4.36
C ARG A 393 -13.79 -42.84 3.89
N TYR A 394 -14.48 -41.95 4.59
CA TYR A 394 -14.64 -40.56 4.18
C TYR A 394 -14.45 -39.58 5.35
N ARG A 395 -13.92 -38.38 5.07
CA ARG A 395 -13.68 -37.37 6.11
C ARG A 395 -14.88 -36.48 6.41
N TYR A 396 -15.50 -36.00 5.33
CA TYR A 396 -16.65 -35.09 5.35
C TYR A 396 -17.77 -35.65 4.47
N THR A 397 -19.01 -35.39 4.87
CA THR A 397 -20.20 -35.66 4.07
C THR A 397 -20.31 -34.66 2.91
N LEU A 398 -21.14 -34.98 1.91
CA LEU A 398 -21.42 -34.09 0.79
C LEU A 398 -22.29 -32.88 1.17
N ASP A 399 -22.77 -32.80 2.43
CA ASP A 399 -23.52 -31.67 2.99
C ASP A 399 -22.60 -30.74 3.83
N GLU A 400 -21.56 -31.29 4.46
CA GLU A 400 -20.55 -30.52 5.20
C GLU A 400 -19.66 -29.68 4.25
N LEU A 401 -19.23 -30.25 3.12
CA LEU A 401 -18.31 -29.57 2.19
C LEU A 401 -18.91 -28.29 1.55
N PRO A 402 -20.19 -28.26 1.08
CA PRO A 402 -20.81 -27.03 0.62
C PRO A 402 -20.89 -25.94 1.70
N THR A 403 -21.14 -26.32 2.95
CA THR A 403 -21.19 -25.36 4.08
C THR A 403 -19.83 -24.68 4.28
N MET A 404 -18.72 -25.44 4.17
CA MET A 404 -17.37 -24.88 4.21
C MET A 404 -17.09 -23.95 3.02
N LEU A 405 -17.55 -24.32 1.83
CA LEU A 405 -17.43 -23.51 0.62
C LEU A 405 -18.21 -22.19 0.74
N GLU A 406 -19.39 -22.20 1.37
CA GLU A 406 -20.19 -21.01 1.65
C GLU A 406 -19.47 -20.03 2.58
N LYS A 407 -18.76 -20.51 3.61
CA LYS A 407 -17.94 -19.64 4.49
C LYS A 407 -16.89 -18.86 3.70
N LEU A 408 -16.18 -19.54 2.79
CA LEU A 408 -15.20 -18.89 1.91
C LEU A 408 -15.88 -17.87 0.98
N LYS A 409 -17.07 -18.18 0.47
CA LYS A 409 -17.84 -17.28 -0.39
C LYS A 409 -18.33 -16.03 0.36
N MET A 410 -18.84 -16.18 1.58
CA MET A 410 -19.34 -15.06 2.39
C MET A 410 -18.27 -13.97 2.55
N LYS A 411 -17.00 -14.35 2.71
CA LYS A 411 -15.89 -13.39 2.79
C LYS A 411 -15.69 -12.60 1.50
N SER A 412 -15.85 -13.23 0.34
CA SER A 412 -15.86 -12.53 -0.95
C SER A 412 -17.05 -11.60 -1.12
N ASP A 413 -18.22 -11.97 -0.57
CA ASP A 413 -19.42 -11.16 -0.66
C ASP A 413 -19.29 -9.90 0.23
N LEU A 414 -18.77 -10.06 1.46
CA LEU A 414 -18.43 -8.95 2.36
C LEU A 414 -17.42 -7.98 1.75
N PHE A 415 -16.42 -8.50 1.02
CA PHE A 415 -15.47 -7.67 0.29
C PHE A 415 -16.15 -6.85 -0.80
N ARG A 416 -17.00 -7.49 -1.61
CA ARG A 416 -17.70 -6.82 -2.71
C ARG A 416 -18.59 -5.71 -2.19
N GLU A 417 -19.38 -5.99 -1.15
CA GLU A 417 -20.22 -4.99 -0.49
C GLU A 417 -19.40 -3.81 0.06
N TRP A 418 -18.26 -4.09 0.71
CA TRP A 418 -17.36 -3.04 1.18
C TRP A 418 -16.76 -2.24 0.02
N ALA A 419 -16.33 -2.91 -1.05
CA ALA A 419 -15.68 -2.27 -2.19
C ALA A 419 -16.66 -1.36 -2.94
N GLU A 420 -17.89 -1.83 -3.18
CA GLU A 420 -18.96 -1.02 -3.75
C GLU A 420 -19.26 0.20 -2.85
N ALA A 421 -19.36 0.01 -1.53
CA ALA A 421 -19.58 1.12 -0.60
C ALA A 421 -18.45 2.16 -0.62
N VAL A 422 -17.19 1.73 -0.65
CA VAL A 422 -16.03 2.64 -0.71
C VAL A 422 -15.92 3.31 -2.08
N GLN A 423 -16.18 2.59 -3.18
CA GLN A 423 -16.20 3.19 -4.52
C GLN A 423 -17.27 4.27 -4.61
N ASN A 424 -18.48 4.00 -4.13
CA ASN A 424 -19.56 5.00 -4.10
C ASN A 424 -19.22 6.20 -3.20
N ALA A 425 -18.47 5.98 -2.10
CA ALA A 425 -18.03 7.07 -1.24
C ALA A 425 -16.92 7.93 -1.88
N LEU A 426 -16.04 7.33 -2.67
CA LEU A 426 -14.93 8.01 -3.36
C LEU A 426 -15.34 8.62 -4.71
N ASP A 427 -16.46 8.22 -5.27
CA ASP A 427 -16.95 8.69 -6.57
C ASP A 427 -17.43 10.16 -6.51
N PRO A 428 -16.84 11.08 -7.31
CA PRO A 428 -17.26 12.47 -7.36
C PRO A 428 -18.71 12.68 -7.80
N ASP A 429 -19.26 11.77 -8.62
CA ASP A 429 -20.59 11.89 -9.20
C ASP A 429 -21.70 11.37 -8.27
N THR A 430 -21.33 10.68 -7.19
CA THR A 430 -22.27 10.14 -6.21
C THR A 430 -22.55 11.18 -5.10
N PRO A 431 -23.82 11.36 -4.66
CA PRO A 431 -24.12 12.27 -3.56
C PRO A 431 -23.35 11.88 -2.29
N LYS A 432 -22.51 12.80 -1.81
CA LYS A 432 -21.67 12.58 -0.62
C LYS A 432 -22.56 12.52 0.62
N THR A 433 -22.77 11.32 1.15
CA THR A 433 -23.53 11.08 2.38
C THR A 433 -22.66 10.64 3.56
N CYS A 434 -21.38 10.34 3.30
CA CYS A 434 -20.43 9.85 4.29
C CYS A 434 -19.64 11.01 4.89
N ASP A 435 -19.51 11.06 6.21
CA ASP A 435 -18.64 11.99 6.92
C ASP A 435 -17.23 11.40 7.12
N LEU A 436 -16.31 12.17 7.70
CA LEU A 436 -14.93 11.73 7.95
C LEU A 436 -14.87 10.48 8.85
N ASP A 437 -15.76 10.38 9.84
CA ASP A 437 -15.83 9.22 10.72
C ASP A 437 -16.35 7.97 10.00
N GLY A 438 -17.26 8.14 9.04
CA GLY A 438 -17.68 7.08 8.12
C GLY A 438 -16.52 6.56 7.25
N LEU A 439 -15.68 7.43 6.68
CA LEU A 439 -14.49 7.01 5.94
C LEU A 439 -13.52 6.22 6.85
N ARG A 440 -13.29 6.69 8.08
CA ARG A 440 -12.48 5.97 9.09
C ARG A 440 -13.08 4.61 9.45
N ALA A 441 -14.40 4.50 9.55
CA ALA A 441 -15.08 3.24 9.79
C ALA A 441 -14.87 2.26 8.61
N HIS A 442 -14.91 2.74 7.37
CA HIS A 442 -14.57 1.93 6.19
C HIS A 442 -13.12 1.47 6.19
N TRP A 443 -12.18 2.33 6.61
CA TRP A 443 -10.77 2.00 6.72
C TRP A 443 -10.53 0.94 7.81
N LYS A 444 -11.14 1.12 8.99
CA LYS A 444 -11.08 0.14 10.08
C LYS A 444 -11.65 -1.22 9.65
N ARG A 445 -12.81 -1.22 8.98
CA ARG A 445 -13.42 -2.44 8.43
C ARG A 445 -12.51 -3.14 7.42
N ALA A 446 -11.77 -2.39 6.60
CA ALA A 446 -10.80 -2.97 5.68
C ALA A 446 -9.64 -3.65 6.42
N HIS A 447 -9.17 -3.06 7.53
CA HIS A 447 -8.13 -3.65 8.36
C HIS A 447 -8.62 -4.91 9.10
N ASP A 448 -9.81 -4.86 9.68
CA ASP A 448 -10.46 -6.00 10.35
C ASP A 448 -10.68 -7.19 9.39
N LEU A 449 -10.97 -6.89 8.11
CA LEU A 449 -11.09 -7.89 7.04
C LEU A 449 -9.75 -8.29 6.40
N LYS A 450 -8.63 -7.77 6.90
CA LYS A 450 -7.26 -8.00 6.40
C LYS A 450 -7.05 -7.64 4.93
N MET A 451 -7.58 -6.50 4.51
CA MET A 451 -7.59 -6.02 3.12
C MET A 451 -6.57 -4.89 2.85
N HIS A 452 -5.56 -4.78 3.71
CA HIS A 452 -4.64 -3.65 3.88
C HIS A 452 -3.76 -3.29 2.65
N LYS A 453 -3.83 -4.01 1.53
CA LYS A 453 -2.96 -3.78 0.34
C LYS A 453 -3.72 -3.56 -0.96
N THR A 454 -4.98 -3.15 -0.91
CA THR A 454 -5.74 -2.84 -2.13
C THR A 454 -5.58 -1.37 -2.52
N GLU A 455 -5.65 -1.07 -3.82
CA GLU A 455 -5.63 0.32 -4.32
C GLU A 455 -6.78 1.15 -3.72
N LEU A 456 -7.92 0.52 -3.45
CA LEU A 456 -9.06 1.11 -2.76
C LEU A 456 -8.73 1.57 -1.33
N VAL A 457 -7.97 0.78 -0.57
CA VAL A 457 -7.54 1.19 0.78
C VAL A 457 -6.58 2.37 0.70
N ARG A 458 -5.65 2.38 -0.27
CA ARG A 458 -4.74 3.52 -0.47
C ARG A 458 -5.47 4.80 -0.89
N ALA A 459 -6.46 4.67 -1.78
CA ALA A 459 -7.31 5.79 -2.17
C ALA A 459 -8.13 6.30 -0.99
N LEU A 460 -8.65 5.40 -0.15
CA LEU A 460 -9.35 5.75 1.09
C LEU A 460 -8.45 6.45 2.10
N GLU A 461 -7.21 5.97 2.30
CA GLU A 461 -6.21 6.63 3.17
C GLU A 461 -5.89 8.04 2.68
N THR A 462 -5.67 8.20 1.37
CA THR A 462 -5.43 9.51 0.76
C THR A 462 -6.61 10.45 0.97
N ALA A 463 -7.85 9.96 0.76
CA ALA A 463 -9.05 10.74 0.98
C ALA A 463 -9.24 11.16 2.45
N ILE A 464 -8.89 10.28 3.41
CA ILE A 464 -8.91 10.60 4.84
C ILE A 464 -7.86 11.67 5.15
N GLU A 465 -6.63 11.52 4.66
CA GLU A 465 -5.55 12.51 4.86
C GLU A 465 -5.93 13.89 4.30
N ASP A 466 -6.52 13.95 3.11
CA ASP A 466 -6.91 15.22 2.49
C ASP A 466 -8.07 15.89 3.25
N ALA A 467 -9.03 15.11 3.74
CA ALA A 467 -10.10 15.62 4.59
C ALA A 467 -9.57 16.12 5.96
N GLU A 468 -8.58 15.43 6.55
CA GLU A 468 -7.93 15.85 7.80
C GLU A 468 -7.11 17.13 7.63
N LYS A 469 -6.40 17.28 6.51
CA LYS A 469 -5.70 18.53 6.15
C LYS A 469 -6.70 19.68 6.03
N CYS A 470 -7.80 19.50 5.31
CA CYS A 470 -8.85 20.51 5.17
C CYS A 470 -9.44 20.88 6.54
N LEU A 471 -9.74 19.90 7.39
CA LEU A 471 -10.24 20.14 8.74
C LEU A 471 -9.24 20.94 9.59
N SER A 472 -7.94 20.62 9.52
CA SER A 472 -6.88 21.35 10.20
C SER A 472 -6.83 22.81 9.76
N VAL A 473 -6.94 23.07 8.44
CA VAL A 473 -6.99 24.43 7.89
C VAL A 473 -8.23 25.18 8.38
N ILE A 474 -9.42 24.56 8.37
CA ILE A 474 -10.65 25.18 8.89
C ILE A 474 -10.50 25.56 10.37
N GLN A 475 -9.89 24.70 11.18
CA GLN A 475 -9.63 24.98 12.59
C GLN A 475 -8.64 26.13 12.80
N GLN A 476 -7.60 26.24 11.96
CA GLN A 476 -6.65 27.34 12.00
C GLN A 476 -7.24 28.69 11.57
N LEU A 477 -8.22 28.66 10.65
CA LEU A 477 -8.95 29.86 10.22
C LEU A 477 -9.89 30.41 11.31
N ASP A 478 -10.19 29.63 12.35
CA ASP A 478 -10.94 30.01 13.56
C ASP A 478 -12.33 30.66 13.27
N LEU A 479 -12.92 30.37 12.09
CA LEU A 479 -14.15 30.98 11.56
C LEU A 479 -15.36 30.79 12.50
N ASN A 480 -15.41 29.69 13.26
CA ASN A 480 -16.53 29.37 14.15
C ASN A 480 -16.54 30.17 15.46
N LYS A 481 -15.40 30.76 15.88
CA LYS A 481 -15.34 31.64 17.08
C LYS A 481 -15.71 33.10 16.78
N MET A 482 -16.02 33.43 15.52
CA MET A 482 -16.29 34.80 15.08
C MET A 482 -17.65 35.36 15.50
N ARG A 483 -18.61 34.51 15.90
CA ARG A 483 -19.96 34.94 16.32
C ARG A 483 -20.02 35.65 17.68
N THR A 484 -18.96 35.64 18.50
CA THR A 484 -19.05 36.08 19.91
C THR A 484 -17.98 37.05 20.41
N ARG A 485 -17.04 37.55 19.58
CA ARG A 485 -15.97 38.46 20.06
C ARG A 485 -16.03 39.86 19.46
N THR A 486 -16.39 40.81 20.31
CA THR A 486 -15.99 42.22 20.20
C THR A 486 -14.50 42.36 20.54
N ARG A 487 -13.74 43.04 19.66
CA ARG A 487 -12.39 43.62 19.84
C ARG A 487 -11.13 42.70 19.82
N HIS A 488 -10.25 43.04 18.85
CA HIS A 488 -8.78 42.95 18.84
C HIS A 488 -8.09 41.57 18.92
N HIS A 489 -8.39 40.65 18.01
CA HIS A 489 -7.41 39.63 17.64
C HIS A 489 -7.26 39.64 16.13
N ASP A 490 -6.12 40.13 15.62
CA ASP A 490 -5.83 40.10 14.20
C ASP A 490 -5.33 38.69 13.85
N PRO A 491 -6.04 37.89 13.03
CA PRO A 491 -5.58 36.57 12.66
C PRO A 491 -4.24 36.67 11.92
N LYS A 492 -3.29 35.79 12.27
CA LYS A 492 -1.92 35.79 11.74
C LYS A 492 -1.86 35.53 10.22
N TYR A 493 -2.93 34.98 9.66
CA TYR A 493 -3.12 34.71 8.23
C TYR A 493 -4.55 35.06 7.84
N ARG A 494 -4.73 35.89 6.81
CA ARG A 494 -6.02 36.21 6.19
C ARG A 494 -6.00 35.70 4.76
N LEU A 495 -6.99 34.91 4.38
CA LEU A 495 -7.14 34.42 3.01
C LEU A 495 -7.64 35.55 2.10
N THR A 496 -7.18 35.56 0.85
CA THR A 496 -7.78 36.34 -0.23
C THR A 496 -9.09 35.69 -0.72
N ILE A 497 -9.90 36.45 -1.45
CA ILE A 497 -11.15 35.94 -2.05
C ILE A 497 -10.86 34.75 -2.98
N HIS A 498 -9.76 34.81 -3.75
CA HIS A 498 -9.36 33.73 -4.65
C HIS A 498 -8.98 32.46 -3.88
N GLU A 499 -8.16 32.59 -2.83
CA GLU A 499 -7.75 31.46 -1.99
C GLU A 499 -8.95 30.85 -1.25
N LEU A 500 -9.88 31.66 -0.74
CA LEU A 500 -11.11 31.17 -0.11
C LEU A 500 -11.99 30.41 -1.11
N THR A 501 -12.08 30.89 -2.35
CA THR A 501 -12.84 30.23 -3.42
C THR A 501 -12.22 28.88 -3.78
N LEU A 502 -10.89 28.83 -3.95
CA LEU A 502 -10.17 27.58 -4.22
C LEU A 502 -10.34 26.60 -3.05
N PHE A 503 -10.25 27.08 -1.81
CA PHE A 503 -10.43 26.24 -0.63
C PHE A 503 -11.85 25.69 -0.50
N ALA A 504 -12.87 26.48 -0.83
CA ALA A 504 -14.26 26.01 -0.89
C ALA A 504 -14.45 24.93 -1.97
N GLN A 505 -13.83 25.09 -3.15
CA GLN A 505 -13.83 24.08 -4.21
C GLN A 505 -13.10 22.80 -3.78
N GLU A 506 -12.01 22.92 -3.04
CA GLU A 506 -11.26 21.78 -2.50
C GLU A 506 -12.12 21.00 -1.50
N ILE A 507 -12.83 21.70 -0.59
CA ILE A 507 -13.81 21.09 0.32
C ILE A 507 -14.94 20.39 -0.46
N ASP A 508 -15.45 21.00 -1.54
CA ASP A 508 -16.46 20.38 -2.40
C ASP A 508 -15.93 19.17 -3.18
N GLY A 509 -14.62 19.10 -3.40
CA GLY A 509 -13.92 17.99 -4.03
C GLY A 509 -13.74 16.77 -3.12
N LEU A 510 -13.71 16.94 -1.80
CA LEU A 510 -13.43 15.86 -0.83
C LEU A 510 -14.43 14.71 -0.89
N ALA A 511 -13.97 13.46 -0.75
CA ALA A 511 -14.84 12.28 -0.75
C ALA A 511 -15.85 12.21 0.43
N CYS A 512 -15.74 13.08 1.44
CA CYS A 512 -16.64 13.12 2.58
C CYS A 512 -17.25 14.51 2.80
N VAL A 513 -18.38 14.52 3.51
CA VAL A 513 -18.99 15.75 4.00
C VAL A 513 -18.27 16.19 5.27
N LEU A 514 -17.69 17.39 5.23
CA LEU A 514 -17.16 18.08 6.42
C LEU A 514 -18.20 19.10 6.92
N PRO A 515 -18.87 18.86 8.07
CA PRO A 515 -19.83 19.81 8.65
C PRO A 515 -19.22 21.19 8.87
N GLU A 516 -17.97 21.27 9.29
CA GLU A 516 -17.24 22.51 9.52
C GLU A 516 -17.02 23.33 8.24
N GLY A 517 -17.09 22.68 7.07
CA GLY A 517 -17.01 23.34 5.76
C GLY A 517 -18.19 24.28 5.47
N SER A 518 -19.33 24.12 6.16
CA SER A 518 -20.46 25.04 5.99
C SER A 518 -20.13 26.47 6.41
N ALA A 519 -19.25 26.64 7.40
CA ALA A 519 -18.79 27.95 7.84
C ALA A 519 -17.99 28.67 6.75
N VAL A 520 -17.11 27.94 6.04
CA VAL A 520 -16.32 28.47 4.92
C VAL A 520 -17.24 28.94 3.78
N LYS A 521 -18.25 28.13 3.44
CA LYS A 521 -19.24 28.47 2.40
C LYS A 521 -20.09 29.68 2.77
N GLU A 522 -20.48 29.82 4.04
CA GLU A 522 -21.22 31.00 4.50
C GLU A 522 -20.37 32.27 4.42
N VAL A 523 -19.08 32.20 4.80
CA VAL A 523 -18.15 33.33 4.63
C VAL A 523 -17.98 33.69 3.15
N LEU A 524 -17.88 32.70 2.25
CA LEU A 524 -17.82 32.95 0.81
C LEU A 524 -19.10 33.62 0.28
N ARG A 525 -20.28 33.21 0.76
CA ARG A 525 -21.56 33.83 0.42
C ARG A 525 -21.62 35.30 0.88
N GLN A 526 -21.22 35.56 2.12
CA GLN A 526 -21.17 36.92 2.66
C GLN A 526 -20.14 37.80 1.93
N THR A 527 -19.04 37.21 1.48
CA THR A 527 -18.02 37.89 0.67
C THR A 527 -18.59 38.33 -0.67
N ALA A 528 -19.31 37.45 -1.37
CA ALA A 528 -19.96 37.79 -2.64
C ALA A 528 -21.04 38.86 -2.47
N GLU A 529 -21.80 38.81 -1.36
CA GLU A 529 -22.78 39.83 -1.00
C GLU A 529 -22.10 41.20 -0.74
N PHE A 530 -20.97 41.20 -0.04
CA PHE A 530 -20.15 42.39 0.18
C PHE A 530 -19.63 42.95 -1.14
N GLU A 531 -19.03 42.14 -2.03
CA GLU A 531 -18.50 42.62 -3.31
C GLU A 531 -19.57 43.26 -4.19
N ALA A 532 -20.77 42.67 -4.25
CA ALA A 532 -21.88 43.22 -5.02
C ALA A 532 -22.31 44.59 -4.49
N LYS A 533 -22.48 44.73 -3.17
CA LYS A 533 -22.87 46.00 -2.54
C LYS A 533 -21.75 47.06 -2.60
N ALA A 534 -20.51 46.63 -2.39
CA ALA A 534 -19.34 47.49 -2.44
C ALA A 534 -19.13 48.08 -3.84
N ALA A 535 -19.29 47.28 -4.89
CA ALA A 535 -19.23 47.75 -6.27
C ALA A 535 -20.34 48.76 -6.59
N ASP A 536 -21.58 48.51 -6.14
CA ASP A 536 -22.69 49.46 -6.30
C ASP A 536 -22.39 50.80 -5.61
N MET A 537 -21.95 50.76 -4.35
CA MET A 537 -21.61 51.96 -3.56
C MET A 537 -20.43 52.76 -4.14
N LEU A 538 -19.39 52.08 -4.64
CA LEU A 538 -18.22 52.76 -5.21
C LEU A 538 -18.53 53.38 -6.58
N ASN A 539 -19.50 52.83 -7.32
CA ASN A 539 -19.96 53.35 -8.61
C ASN A 539 -20.96 54.51 -8.46
N LYS A 540 -21.62 54.65 -7.30
CA LYS A 540 -22.47 55.81 -7.00
C LYS A 540 -21.63 57.08 -6.89
N ASP A 541 -22.11 58.14 -7.51
CA ASP A 541 -21.45 59.43 -7.47
C ASP A 541 -21.61 60.03 -6.07
N LEU A 542 -20.55 60.70 -5.56
CA LEU A 542 -20.58 61.41 -4.27
C LEU A 542 -21.57 62.59 -4.30
N ASP A 543 -22.11 62.89 -5.48
CA ASP A 543 -23.04 63.96 -5.74
C ASP A 543 -24.47 63.62 -5.33
N GLU A 544 -24.82 62.33 -5.29
CA GLU A 544 -26.17 61.80 -5.06
C GLU A 544 -26.37 61.15 -3.68
N THR A 545 -25.49 61.44 -2.70
CA THR A 545 -25.57 60.85 -1.36
C THR A 545 -26.71 61.42 -0.51
N ASP A 546 -27.67 60.57 -0.15
CA ASP A 546 -28.73 60.83 0.82
C ASP A 546 -28.43 60.16 2.19
N PRO A 547 -29.16 60.50 3.28
CA PRO A 547 -28.95 59.89 4.59
C PRO A 547 -29.13 58.36 4.62
N ALA A 548 -29.93 57.82 3.69
CA ALA A 548 -30.12 56.37 3.56
C ALA A 548 -28.85 55.68 3.03
N THR A 549 -28.18 56.30 2.06
CA THR A 549 -26.91 55.85 1.47
C THR A 549 -25.79 55.85 2.49
N VAL A 550 -25.75 56.82 3.42
CA VAL A 550 -24.76 56.84 4.51
C VAL A 550 -24.93 55.62 5.42
N ARG A 551 -26.17 55.32 5.82
CA ARG A 551 -26.47 54.18 6.67
C ARG A 551 -26.14 52.86 5.97
N GLU A 552 -26.46 52.74 4.70
CA GLU A 552 -26.13 51.57 3.88
C GLU A 552 -24.60 51.39 3.75
N LEU A 553 -23.85 52.47 3.56
CA LEU A 553 -22.39 52.46 3.52
C LEU A 553 -21.77 52.02 4.85
N GLU A 554 -22.31 52.46 5.99
CA GLU A 554 -21.91 51.99 7.32
C GLU A 554 -22.17 50.50 7.50
N GLU A 555 -23.36 50.02 7.12
CA GLU A 555 -23.74 48.60 7.18
C GLU A 555 -22.80 47.72 6.33
N VAL A 556 -22.42 48.17 5.13
CA VAL A 556 -21.50 47.45 4.23
C VAL A 556 -20.05 47.44 4.76
N VAL A 557 -19.56 48.55 5.30
CA VAL A 557 -18.22 48.63 5.92
C VAL A 557 -18.14 47.76 7.18
N GLU A 558 -19.20 47.72 7.98
CA GLU A 558 -19.28 46.86 9.16
C GLU A 558 -19.28 45.37 8.75
N LEU A 559 -20.08 44.99 7.75
CA LEU A 559 -20.06 43.63 7.18
C LEU A 559 -18.66 43.25 6.70
N GLY A 560 -18.01 44.10 5.92
CA GLY A 560 -16.64 43.86 5.44
C GLY A 560 -15.59 43.81 6.55
N SER A 561 -15.78 44.55 7.65
CA SER A 561 -14.87 44.54 8.80
C SER A 561 -15.02 43.29 9.66
N GLN A 562 -16.19 42.66 9.66
CA GLN A 562 -16.46 41.38 10.33
C GLN A 562 -15.90 40.19 9.54
N LEU A 563 -15.80 40.31 8.21
CA LEU A 563 -15.20 39.32 7.34
C LEU A 563 -13.66 39.31 7.53
N CYS A 564 -13.13 38.27 8.16
CA CYS A 564 -11.70 38.11 8.46
C CYS A 564 -10.85 37.67 7.25
N ILE A 565 -11.16 38.21 6.07
CA ILE A 565 -10.50 37.92 4.80
C ILE A 565 -9.96 39.21 4.18
N VAL A 566 -9.06 39.08 3.22
CA VAL A 566 -8.49 40.24 2.53
C VAL A 566 -9.49 40.75 1.49
N LEU A 567 -10.17 41.84 1.82
CA LEU A 567 -11.14 42.52 0.96
C LEU A 567 -10.50 43.75 0.30
N PRO A 568 -10.19 43.72 -1.01
CA PRO A 568 -9.56 44.84 -1.70
C PRO A 568 -10.45 46.09 -1.78
N GLN A 569 -11.77 45.92 -1.71
CA GLN A 569 -12.77 46.99 -1.80
C GLN A 569 -13.06 47.66 -0.44
N LEU A 570 -12.62 47.07 0.68
CA LEU A 570 -12.87 47.60 2.02
C LEU A 570 -12.13 48.93 2.29
N PRO A 571 -10.81 49.10 1.98
CA PRO A 571 -10.14 50.38 2.20
C PRO A 571 -10.75 51.54 1.38
N PRO A 572 -11.08 51.38 0.08
CA PRO A 572 -11.82 52.40 -0.67
C PRO A 572 -13.19 52.75 -0.09
N LEU A 573 -13.94 51.77 0.42
CA LEU A 573 -15.22 52.02 1.08
C LEU A 573 -15.07 52.76 2.41
N GLN A 574 -14.08 52.40 3.23
CA GLN A 574 -13.77 53.10 4.48
C GLN A 574 -13.38 54.55 4.20
N ALA A 575 -12.60 54.80 3.15
CA ALA A 575 -12.27 56.15 2.71
C ALA A 575 -13.51 56.91 2.21
N ARG A 576 -14.39 56.25 1.44
CA ARG A 576 -15.66 56.85 1.00
C ARG A 576 -16.56 57.19 2.19
N LEU A 577 -16.60 56.33 3.21
CA LEU A 577 -17.35 56.59 4.44
C LEU A 577 -16.79 57.80 5.21
N GLN A 578 -15.47 57.96 5.27
CA GLN A 578 -14.84 59.15 5.85
C GLN A 578 -15.19 60.42 5.06
N GLN A 579 -15.18 60.38 3.72
CA GLN A 579 -15.59 61.49 2.86
C GLN A 579 -17.03 61.93 3.13
N VAL A 580 -17.96 60.96 3.19
CA VAL A 580 -19.38 61.23 3.38
C VAL A 580 -19.67 61.74 4.79
N LYS A 581 -19.07 61.14 5.82
CA LYS A 581 -19.18 61.61 7.22
C LYS A 581 -18.69 63.04 7.39
N PHE A 582 -17.55 63.38 6.77
CA PHE A 582 -17.03 64.75 6.79
C PHE A 582 -18.02 65.74 6.15
N LEU A 583 -18.56 65.42 4.98
CA LEU A 583 -19.52 66.30 4.28
C LEU A 583 -20.83 66.46 5.08
N GLU A 584 -21.32 65.40 5.72
CA GLU A 584 -22.49 65.45 6.60
C GLU A 584 -22.25 66.27 7.85
N GLU A 585 -21.08 66.13 8.48
CA GLU A 585 -20.67 66.92 9.64
C GLU A 585 -20.60 68.41 9.29
N VAL A 586 -19.96 68.78 8.17
CA VAL A 586 -19.90 70.16 7.67
C VAL A 586 -21.29 70.72 7.36
N ARG A 587 -22.17 69.91 6.75
CA ARG A 587 -23.55 70.31 6.46
C ARG A 587 -24.35 70.58 7.74
N THR A 588 -24.23 69.70 8.73
CA THR A 588 -24.91 69.85 10.03
C THR A 588 -24.50 71.15 10.70
N TYR A 589 -23.21 71.47 10.70
CA TYR A 589 -22.69 72.72 11.26
C TYR A 589 -23.11 73.97 10.48
N LYS A 590 -23.35 73.87 9.16
CA LYS A 590 -23.95 74.96 8.37
C LYS A 590 -25.41 75.19 8.72
N GLU A 591 -26.17 74.13 8.97
CA GLU A 591 -27.58 74.22 9.37
C GLU A 591 -27.72 74.73 10.83
N GLU A 592 -26.78 74.39 11.71
CA GLU A 592 -26.73 74.82 13.11
C GLU A 592 -25.64 75.88 13.38
N CYS A 593 -25.71 77.05 12.76
CA CYS A 593 -24.68 78.09 12.86
C CYS A 593 -24.31 78.54 14.29
N SER A 594 -25.16 78.32 15.29
CA SER A 594 -24.89 78.66 16.70
C SER A 594 -23.81 77.80 17.37
N THR A 595 -23.47 76.64 16.80
CA THR A 595 -22.48 75.70 17.38
C THR A 595 -21.11 75.77 16.70
N LEU A 596 -20.95 76.62 15.69
CA LEU A 596 -19.74 76.75 14.89
C LEU A 596 -18.71 77.67 15.57
N THR A 597 -17.87 77.11 16.44
CA THR A 597 -16.77 77.85 17.09
C THR A 597 -15.47 77.80 16.29
N PRO A 598 -14.50 78.72 16.52
CA PRO A 598 -13.19 78.68 15.85
C PRO A 598 -12.45 77.34 16.02
N GLU A 599 -12.58 76.69 17.18
CA GLU A 599 -11.99 75.38 17.45
C GLU A 599 -12.64 74.26 16.61
N VAL A 600 -13.95 74.33 16.40
CA VAL A 600 -14.69 73.38 15.54
C VAL A 600 -14.27 73.55 14.07
N ILE A 601 -14.12 74.79 13.59
CA ILE A 601 -13.63 75.06 12.23
C ILE A 601 -12.20 74.50 12.04
N GLN A 602 -11.33 74.65 13.05
CA GLN A 602 -9.99 74.09 13.01
C GLN A 602 -9.98 72.56 13.00
N ARG A 603 -10.88 71.92 13.77
CA ARG A 603 -11.08 70.46 13.75
C ARG A 603 -11.54 69.97 12.39
N LEU A 604 -12.58 70.60 11.81
CA LEU A 604 -13.10 70.24 10.49
C LEU A 604 -12.04 70.41 9.38
N LEU A 605 -11.21 71.45 9.45
CA LEU A 605 -10.09 71.61 8.51
C LEU A 605 -9.03 70.51 8.66
N HIS A 606 -8.74 70.05 9.89
CA HIS A 606 -7.84 68.92 10.12
C HIS A 606 -8.45 67.59 9.63
N ASP A 607 -9.74 67.37 9.85
CA ASP A 607 -10.43 66.19 9.34
C ASP A 607 -10.45 66.19 7.80
N ALA A 608 -10.63 67.35 7.17
CA ALA A 608 -10.54 67.51 5.72
C ALA A 608 -9.15 67.17 5.13
N GLU A 609 -8.06 67.34 5.89
CA GLU A 609 -6.70 66.95 5.48
C GLU A 609 -6.50 65.43 5.50
N ASN A 610 -7.23 64.72 6.36
CA ASN A 610 -7.14 63.27 6.54
C ASN A 610 -8.10 62.49 5.60
N VAL A 611 -8.96 63.18 4.85
CA VAL A 611 -9.95 62.61 3.94
C VAL A 611 -9.41 62.60 2.50
N LEU A 612 -9.72 61.55 1.72
CA LEU A 612 -9.29 61.43 0.32
C LEU A 612 -9.82 62.63 -0.54
N PRO A 613 -8.99 63.24 -1.42
CA PRO A 613 -9.40 64.43 -2.18
C PRO A 613 -10.59 64.16 -3.10
N HIS A 614 -11.62 65.00 -3.01
CA HIS A 614 -12.78 65.00 -3.89
C HIS A 614 -13.26 66.43 -4.10
N HIS A 615 -13.85 66.75 -5.25
CA HIS A 615 -14.21 68.13 -5.62
C HIS A 615 -15.15 68.80 -4.58
N LYS A 616 -16.11 68.06 -4.01
CA LYS A 616 -16.97 68.54 -2.90
C LYS A 616 -16.21 68.79 -1.61
N VAL A 617 -15.32 67.87 -1.22
CA VAL A 617 -14.49 68.02 -0.01
C VAL A 617 -13.59 69.25 -0.15
N GLU A 618 -13.03 69.48 -1.34
CA GLU A 618 -12.21 70.64 -1.66
C GLU A 618 -13.01 71.95 -1.67
N THR A 619 -14.23 71.93 -2.20
CA THR A 619 -15.13 73.09 -2.20
C THR A 619 -15.51 73.48 -0.76
N GLU A 620 -15.85 72.48 0.06
CA GLU A 620 -16.17 72.69 1.47
C GLU A 620 -14.94 73.11 2.29
N ARG A 621 -13.77 72.53 2.01
CA ARG A 621 -12.50 72.94 2.61
C ARG A 621 -12.16 74.39 2.28
N ALA A 622 -12.35 74.81 1.03
CA ALA A 622 -12.16 76.19 0.61
C ALA A 622 -13.14 77.14 1.33
N ALA A 623 -14.41 76.75 1.45
CA ALA A 623 -15.43 77.51 2.19
C ALA A 623 -15.08 77.63 3.68
N LEU A 624 -14.65 76.54 4.33
CA LEU A 624 -14.20 76.54 5.73
C LEU A 624 -12.93 77.39 5.92
N THR A 625 -12.00 77.37 4.97
CA THR A 625 -10.78 78.20 5.00
C THR A 625 -11.13 79.69 4.88
N GLN A 626 -12.06 80.04 4.00
CA GLN A 626 -12.57 81.40 3.86
C GLN A 626 -13.30 81.85 5.13
N LEU A 627 -14.12 80.97 5.71
CA LEU A 627 -14.85 81.24 6.95
C LEU A 627 -13.89 81.44 8.12
N LYS A 628 -12.85 80.63 8.24
CA LYS A 628 -11.78 80.81 9.23
C LYS A 628 -11.11 82.19 9.09
N ALA A 629 -10.76 82.59 7.87
CA ALA A 629 -10.14 83.90 7.63
C ALA A 629 -11.08 85.06 8.01
N GLN A 630 -12.39 84.95 7.72
CA GLN A 630 -13.39 85.94 8.12
C GLN A 630 -13.55 86.00 9.65
N VAL A 631 -13.58 84.86 10.32
CA VAL A 631 -13.66 84.79 11.79
C VAL A 631 -12.42 85.43 12.43
N GLU A 632 -11.22 85.14 11.92
CA GLU A 632 -9.97 85.77 12.39
C GLU A 632 -9.96 87.29 12.15
N GLU A 633 -10.50 87.76 11.02
CA GLU A 633 -10.65 89.19 10.71
C GLU A 633 -11.65 89.86 11.67
N TRP A 634 -12.81 89.24 11.90
CA TRP A 634 -13.83 89.73 12.84
C TRP A 634 -13.31 89.74 14.27
N GLU A 635 -12.58 88.71 14.70
CA GLU A 635 -11.92 88.71 16.01
C GLU A 635 -10.91 89.84 16.14
N THR A 636 -10.13 90.10 15.08
CA THR A 636 -9.14 91.19 15.07
C THR A 636 -9.83 92.55 15.14
N ARG A 637 -10.93 92.74 14.42
CA ARG A 637 -11.76 93.96 14.45
C ARG A 637 -12.47 94.14 15.80
N ALA A 638 -13.02 93.08 16.37
CA ALA A 638 -13.64 93.11 17.69
C ALA A 638 -12.61 93.44 18.79
N LYS A 639 -11.42 92.85 18.72
CA LYS A 639 -10.28 93.20 19.59
C LYS A 639 -9.89 94.68 19.41
N ALA A 640 -9.87 95.20 18.18
CA ALA A 640 -9.59 96.62 17.92
C ALA A 640 -10.65 97.57 18.52
N VAL A 641 -11.94 97.24 18.41
CA VAL A 641 -13.05 98.05 18.98
C VAL A 641 -13.07 97.99 20.51
N LEU A 642 -12.82 96.81 21.11
CA LEU A 642 -12.70 96.65 22.57
C LEU A 642 -11.54 97.46 23.15
N ILE A 643 -10.45 97.61 22.39
CA ILE A 643 -9.31 98.47 22.77
C ILE A 643 -9.67 99.95 22.66
N ASP A 644 -10.51 100.37 21.70
CA ASP A 644 -10.89 101.77 21.48
C ASP A 644 -11.89 102.30 22.52
N THR A 645 -12.75 101.45 23.08
CA THR A 645 -13.64 101.80 24.21
C THR A 645 -12.94 101.98 25.56
N SER A 646 -11.62 101.77 25.64
CA SER A 646 -10.85 101.85 26.89
C SER A 646 -10.18 103.22 27.16
N LYS A 647 -10.45 104.26 26.35
CA LYS A 647 -9.92 105.62 26.56
C LYS A 647 -11.01 106.60 27.05
N PRO A 648 -10.84 107.26 28.22
CA PRO A 648 -11.81 108.23 28.74
C PRO A 648 -11.51 109.65 28.23
N SER A 649 -12.53 110.38 27.76
CA SER A 649 -12.41 111.82 27.49
C SER A 649 -13.56 112.64 28.08
N ARG A 650 -13.13 113.70 28.77
CA ARG A 650 -13.82 114.70 29.58
C ARG A 650 -14.56 115.78 28.77
N ASP A 651 -15.61 116.29 29.43
CA ASP A 651 -16.09 117.68 29.52
C ASP A 651 -16.76 118.38 28.32
N ASN A 652 -18.09 118.50 28.46
CA ASN A 652 -18.86 119.73 28.75
C ASN A 652 -19.74 120.44 27.70
N ASP A 653 -20.96 120.68 28.20
CA ASP A 653 -21.95 121.76 28.01
C ASP A 653 -22.70 121.80 26.65
N ASP A 654 -24.05 121.86 26.56
CA ASP A 654 -25.04 122.38 27.51
C ASP A 654 -26.50 121.96 27.14
N LEU A 655 -27.35 121.84 28.18
CA LEU A 655 -28.83 121.96 28.22
C LEU A 655 -29.76 120.81 27.73
N GLU A 656 -30.13 119.98 28.70
CA GLU A 656 -31.28 119.06 28.88
C GLU A 656 -32.70 119.68 28.72
N PRO A 657 -33.84 118.95 28.89
CA PRO A 657 -34.13 117.53 28.61
C PRO A 657 -35.55 117.31 28.03
N GLN A 658 -35.85 116.11 27.50
CA GLN A 658 -37.22 115.56 27.55
C GLN A 658 -37.15 114.02 27.52
N TYR A 659 -37.52 113.40 28.64
CA TYR A 659 -37.79 111.97 28.72
C TYR A 659 -39.09 111.68 27.97
N SER A 660 -39.10 110.71 27.04
CA SER A 660 -40.32 109.98 26.71
C SER A 660 -40.08 108.47 26.73
N THR A 661 -41.01 107.84 27.44
CA THR A 661 -41.04 106.47 27.93
C THR A 661 -41.36 105.43 26.86
N LEU A 662 -41.16 104.16 27.22
CA LEU A 662 -41.47 102.88 26.54
C LEU A 662 -42.87 102.71 25.89
N ALA A 663 -43.69 103.76 25.78
CA ALA A 663 -45.03 103.74 25.18
C ALA A 663 -45.06 104.25 23.72
N GLU A 664 -43.95 104.76 23.17
CA GLU A 664 -43.87 105.22 21.76
C GLU A 664 -43.15 104.24 20.82
N LEU A 665 -42.60 103.12 21.33
CA LEU A 665 -42.02 102.06 20.49
C LEU A 665 -43.11 101.18 19.83
N ASP A 666 -44.26 101.00 20.50
CA ASP A 666 -45.40 100.23 19.96
C ASP A 666 -46.18 100.97 18.86
N ALA A 667 -45.91 102.26 18.65
CA ALA A 667 -46.47 103.05 17.55
C ALA A 667 -45.60 103.04 16.27
N LEU A 668 -44.37 102.51 16.34
CA LEU A 668 -43.49 102.33 15.18
C LEU A 668 -43.60 100.94 14.53
N LEU A 669 -44.41 100.04 15.12
CA LEU A 669 -44.68 98.70 14.61
C LEU A 669 -46.06 98.57 13.92
N ALA A 670 -46.74 99.69 13.63
CA ALA A 670 -47.98 99.69 12.87
C ALA A 670 -47.93 100.72 11.72
N GLU A 671 -48.00 100.19 10.49
CA GLU A 671 -48.28 100.85 9.20
C GLU A 671 -47.06 101.29 8.34
N GLY A 672 -46.74 100.45 7.36
CA GLY A 672 -45.92 100.78 6.19
C GLY A 672 -45.47 99.53 5.42
N GLU A 673 -46.30 99.12 4.46
CA GLU A 673 -46.26 97.97 3.52
C GLU A 673 -44.90 97.40 3.08
#